data_AF-C1H2K6-F1
#
_entry.id   AF-C1H2K6-F1
#
_cell.length_a   1.000
_cell.length_b   1.000
_cell.length_c   1.000
_cell.angle_alpha   90.00
_cell.angle_beta   90.00
_cell.angle_gamma   90.00
#
_symmetry.space_group_name_H-M   'P 1'
#
loop_
_entity.id
_entity.type
_entity.pdbx_description
1 polymer ?
#
loop_
_entity_poly.entity_id
_entity_poly.type
_entity_poly.pdbx_seq_one_letter_code
_entity_poly.pdbx_strand_id
1 'polypeptide(L)'
;MAEQEEDFSSLPLPDRFAHKNWKVRKSGYEDATKQFEKSPDESDPVFRPFLQDPGLWKGAVADANVAAQQEGLNAYCAFLKYSGVQGCTRTRGTTIPAITEKGLPSTRPAAKASALEAILLCIELDKPDSVVEDLIPALSHKLPKVIAPTLAALTAVFHNFGCKIVDSKPVLKALPKAFAHADKNVRAEAQNLTVELYRWLKDAMKPLFWGDLKPVQQQDLEKLFEAVKQEPSPKQERFTRAQQEAIAAASSQPGGGDGDADAGDGGEDEMEAEVDVFDLAEPVDVLAQAPKDLHEKLASSKWKDRKEALDALFASANVPRIKDGQFDEIIRALAKCMKDANVAVVTVAANTIEALAKGLRKNFAKYKPAIIAPILERLKEKKQSVADALGLALDAVFASTSLSDCLEEILEFLKHKNPQVKQETLKFLIRCLRTTRDVPSKPETKSIADAATKLLTESSEATRSGGAEILGTLMKIIGERAMNPYLDGLDDIRKAKIKEFFDTAEVKAKERPKPIVGPPKGLSVPGAGAKKPIAKRPAGAVKKPAPAAAPVEEPAPVPTTAKKAISSKLGLPKAGGMATPGSGLKLQRKLAGPGGAPASPRRVVSPPFEENPSPAAAAAAPTPGPKFGMGNRGLAGRSLGRTAPANSESAPSYAAPVSVSAGMSAIERAELEELRLEKERYSRMVENLQSERTKLMSEINELQNQNAQLIEDHTRDVLSIKAKETQLVRARSDAEAAEQNVQKQQREIDRLKRELSRAVRASASSPPISTTLPDMGLNRGIGDGGTYQDNGNGHNNNNNNNSNMNGPPSRPGLHFGSRFDSARPKSYMSASPSEEKENTNGLESPGLSGGGYAGRRKLSPPIGSSYSSGRTSPARMSAGGRTGSSGDGLPTASASISQGEPAENWKRAAEVTSQLKARIEQMKARQGLSRPAPT
;
A
#
# COMPACT_ATOMS: atom_id res chain seq x y z
N MET A 1 -27.57 -44.92 -13.35
CA MET A 1 -27.99 -43.69 -12.64
C MET A 1 -26.85 -42.69 -12.74
N ALA A 2 -27.12 -41.39 -12.80
CA ALA A 2 -26.12 -40.39 -12.48
C ALA A 2 -26.19 -40.15 -10.97
N GLU A 3 -25.06 -40.27 -10.28
CA GLU A 3 -24.97 -39.93 -8.86
C GLU A 3 -25.16 -38.41 -8.73
N GLN A 4 -26.11 -37.98 -7.89
CA GLN A 4 -26.16 -36.59 -7.46
C GLN A 4 -24.99 -36.41 -6.48
N GLU A 5 -23.99 -35.60 -6.85
CA GLU A 5 -22.92 -35.23 -5.91
C GLU A 5 -23.55 -34.42 -4.77
N GLU A 6 -23.56 -34.99 -3.57
CA GLU A 6 -24.06 -34.34 -2.36
C GLU A 6 -23.29 -33.03 -2.12
N ASP A 7 -24.01 -31.91 -1.95
CA ASP A 7 -23.39 -30.61 -1.76
C ASP A 7 -22.91 -30.42 -0.31
N PHE A 8 -21.64 -30.71 -0.09
CA PHE A 8 -20.96 -30.53 1.19
C PHE A 8 -20.45 -29.09 1.43
N SER A 9 -20.75 -28.12 0.57
CA SER A 9 -20.22 -26.74 0.70
C SER A 9 -20.67 -26.04 1.98
N SER A 10 -21.88 -26.37 2.47
CA SER A 10 -22.48 -25.82 3.70
C SER A 10 -21.91 -26.38 5.01
N LEU A 11 -21.05 -27.40 4.95
CA LEU A 11 -20.38 -27.91 6.16
C LEU A 11 -19.33 -26.91 6.67
N PRO A 12 -19.15 -26.78 8.00
CA PRO A 12 -18.04 -26.01 8.58
C PRO A 12 -16.68 -26.45 8.03
N LEU A 13 -15.74 -25.51 7.91
CA LEU A 13 -14.40 -25.81 7.39
C LEU A 13 -13.68 -26.94 8.15
N PRO A 14 -13.71 -27.06 9.50
CA PRO A 14 -13.09 -28.18 10.22
C PRO A 14 -13.63 -29.55 9.79
N ASP A 15 -14.95 -29.67 9.63
CA ASP A 15 -15.60 -30.92 9.20
C ASP A 15 -15.22 -31.26 7.75
N ARG A 16 -15.16 -30.24 6.88
CA ARG A 16 -14.68 -30.38 5.49
C ARG A 16 -13.20 -30.78 5.45
N PHE A 17 -12.35 -30.25 6.32
CA PHE A 17 -10.93 -30.60 6.43
C PHE A 17 -10.72 -32.05 6.87
N ALA A 18 -11.59 -32.59 7.71
CA ALA A 18 -11.53 -33.97 8.22
C ALA A 18 -12.32 -34.99 7.37
N HIS A 19 -13.06 -34.53 6.35
CA HIS A 19 -14.04 -35.37 5.66
C HIS A 19 -13.43 -36.58 4.92
N LYS A 20 -14.17 -37.70 4.87
CA LYS A 20 -13.71 -38.95 4.24
C LYS A 20 -13.44 -38.78 2.73
N ASN A 21 -14.32 -38.07 2.02
CA ASN A 21 -14.17 -37.81 0.59
C ASN A 21 -13.13 -36.70 0.35
N TRP A 22 -12.04 -37.02 -0.38
CA TRP A 22 -10.94 -36.10 -0.67
C TRP A 22 -11.35 -34.89 -1.52
N LYS A 23 -12.41 -35.00 -2.35
CA LYS A 23 -12.97 -33.84 -3.08
C LYS A 23 -13.43 -32.75 -2.11
N VAL A 24 -14.12 -33.16 -1.04
CA VAL A 24 -14.64 -32.26 0.00
C VAL A 24 -13.50 -31.62 0.80
N ARG A 25 -12.45 -32.38 1.12
CA ARG A 25 -11.24 -31.84 1.75
C ARG A 25 -10.56 -30.80 0.88
N LYS A 26 -10.28 -31.12 -0.39
CA LYS A 26 -9.68 -30.19 -1.37
C LYS A 26 -10.49 -28.89 -1.49
N SER A 27 -11.80 -29.01 -1.67
CA SER A 27 -12.72 -27.87 -1.73
C SER A 27 -12.74 -27.06 -0.43
N GLY A 28 -12.66 -27.72 0.73
CA GLY A 28 -12.52 -27.06 2.03
C GLY A 28 -11.22 -26.27 2.16
N TYR A 29 -10.10 -26.81 1.68
CA TYR A 29 -8.81 -26.11 1.67
C TYR A 29 -8.83 -24.89 0.72
N GLU A 30 -9.42 -25.01 -0.47
CA GLU A 30 -9.64 -23.91 -1.41
C GLU A 30 -10.51 -22.79 -0.80
N ASP A 31 -11.61 -23.14 -0.12
CA ASP A 31 -12.48 -22.15 0.51
C ASP A 31 -11.86 -21.50 1.75
N ALA A 32 -11.09 -22.25 2.54
CA ALA A 32 -10.32 -21.69 3.64
C ALA A 32 -9.29 -20.67 3.15
N THR A 33 -8.57 -20.98 2.06
CA THR A 33 -7.63 -20.06 1.39
C THR A 33 -8.31 -18.71 1.08
N LYS A 34 -9.45 -18.75 0.37
CA LYS A 34 -10.24 -17.55 0.00
C LYS A 34 -10.76 -16.78 1.22
N GLN A 35 -11.11 -17.47 2.31
CA GLN A 35 -11.59 -16.81 3.53
C GLN A 35 -10.46 -16.16 4.33
N PHE A 36 -9.28 -16.77 4.40
CA PHE A 36 -8.10 -16.17 5.02
C PHE A 36 -7.65 -14.92 4.26
N GLU A 37 -7.59 -14.98 2.93
CA GLU A 37 -7.26 -13.84 2.06
C GLU A 37 -8.23 -12.65 2.22
N LYS A 38 -9.51 -12.92 2.50
CA LYS A 38 -10.55 -11.90 2.71
C LYS A 38 -10.66 -11.37 4.13
N SER A 39 -10.12 -12.08 5.12
CA SER A 39 -10.19 -11.67 6.54
C SER A 39 -9.55 -10.30 6.74
N PRO A 40 -10.12 -9.38 7.54
CA PRO A 40 -9.59 -8.02 7.69
C PRO A 40 -8.32 -7.98 8.54
N ASP A 41 -8.23 -8.83 9.56
CA ASP A 41 -7.13 -8.86 10.52
C ASP A 41 -7.02 -10.20 11.25
N GLU A 42 -5.95 -10.36 12.03
CA GLU A 42 -5.58 -11.60 12.74
C GLU A 42 -6.58 -12.06 13.82
N SER A 43 -7.57 -11.23 14.22
CA SER A 43 -8.60 -11.59 15.21
C SER A 43 -9.91 -12.12 14.61
N ASP A 44 -9.98 -12.27 13.28
CA ASP A 44 -11.15 -12.78 12.57
C ASP A 44 -11.61 -14.15 13.11
N PRO A 45 -12.92 -14.38 13.32
CA PRO A 45 -13.46 -15.67 13.73
C PRO A 45 -13.01 -16.88 12.90
N VAL A 46 -12.71 -16.73 11.60
CA VAL A 46 -12.29 -17.82 10.71
C VAL A 46 -11.03 -18.54 11.19
N PHE A 47 -10.12 -17.86 11.89
CA PHE A 47 -8.90 -18.47 12.39
C PHE A 47 -9.12 -19.32 13.65
N ARG A 48 -10.20 -19.08 14.41
CA ARG A 48 -10.41 -19.66 15.74
C ARG A 48 -10.44 -21.19 15.75
N PRO A 49 -11.13 -21.91 14.83
CA PRO A 49 -11.11 -23.37 14.81
C PRO A 49 -9.71 -23.95 14.59
N PHE A 50 -8.94 -23.34 13.68
CA PHE A 50 -7.59 -23.77 13.32
C PHE A 50 -6.53 -23.45 14.39
N LEU A 51 -6.76 -22.40 15.17
CA LEU A 51 -5.97 -22.09 16.36
C LEU A 51 -6.31 -23.04 17.53
N GLN A 52 -7.58 -23.48 17.63
CA GLN A 52 -8.05 -24.41 18.66
C GLN A 52 -7.62 -25.85 18.40
N ASP A 53 -7.70 -26.32 17.15
CA ASP A 53 -7.19 -27.64 16.73
C ASP A 53 -6.09 -27.54 15.64
N PRO A 54 -4.81 -27.40 16.05
CA PRO A 54 -3.65 -27.55 15.16
C PRO A 54 -3.49 -28.93 14.50
N GLY A 55 -4.27 -29.93 14.89
CA GLY A 55 -4.32 -31.25 14.27
C GLY A 55 -4.92 -31.23 12.86
N LEU A 56 -5.87 -30.32 12.60
CA LEU A 56 -6.44 -30.07 11.27
C LEU A 56 -5.35 -29.80 10.22
N TRP A 57 -4.35 -28.99 10.59
CA TRP A 57 -3.24 -28.64 9.70
C TRP A 57 -2.31 -29.82 9.43
N LYS A 58 -2.02 -30.65 10.43
CA LYS A 58 -1.27 -31.90 10.23
C LYS A 58 -1.97 -32.84 9.25
N GLY A 59 -3.31 -32.87 9.26
CA GLY A 59 -4.11 -33.57 8.26
C GLY A 59 -3.97 -32.99 6.85
N ALA A 60 -4.08 -31.67 6.70
CA ALA A 60 -4.08 -30.98 5.41
C ALA A 60 -2.71 -31.02 4.69
N VAL A 61 -1.61 -30.67 5.38
CA VAL A 61 -0.27 -30.59 4.75
C VAL A 61 0.29 -31.98 4.37
N ALA A 62 -0.27 -33.04 4.94
CA ALA A 62 0.11 -34.43 4.74
C ALA A 62 -1.08 -35.33 4.34
N ASP A 63 -2.07 -34.78 3.61
CA ASP A 63 -3.20 -35.53 3.05
C ASP A 63 -2.71 -36.73 2.21
N ALA A 64 -3.43 -37.84 2.26
CA ALA A 64 -3.16 -39.03 1.47
C ALA A 64 -3.42 -38.85 -0.03
N ASN A 65 -4.25 -37.89 -0.43
CA ASN A 65 -4.49 -37.53 -1.84
C ASN A 65 -3.63 -36.32 -2.22
N VAL A 66 -2.71 -36.51 -3.18
CA VAL A 66 -1.75 -35.47 -3.60
C VAL A 66 -2.38 -34.22 -4.25
N ALA A 67 -3.62 -34.29 -4.73
CA ALA A 67 -4.34 -33.12 -5.24
C ALA A 67 -5.05 -32.33 -4.12
N ALA A 68 -5.51 -33.01 -3.06
CA ALA A 68 -5.97 -32.35 -1.85
C ALA A 68 -4.80 -31.78 -1.04
N GLN A 69 -3.70 -32.52 -0.91
CA GLN A 69 -2.48 -32.10 -0.20
C GLN A 69 -1.91 -30.78 -0.75
N GLN A 70 -1.91 -30.59 -2.08
CA GLN A 70 -1.46 -29.34 -2.69
C GLN A 70 -2.27 -28.14 -2.18
N GLU A 71 -3.60 -28.25 -2.18
CA GLU A 71 -4.45 -27.15 -1.70
C GLU A 71 -4.41 -27.01 -0.17
N GLY A 72 -4.18 -28.11 0.57
CA GLY A 72 -3.93 -28.08 2.01
C GLY A 72 -2.66 -27.33 2.39
N LEU A 73 -1.60 -27.44 1.57
CA LEU A 73 -0.37 -26.67 1.70
C LEU A 73 -0.58 -25.19 1.30
N ASN A 74 -1.35 -24.92 0.24
CA ASN A 74 -1.73 -23.56 -0.16
C ASN A 74 -2.54 -22.86 0.95
N ALA A 75 -3.55 -23.54 1.50
CA ALA A 75 -4.35 -23.07 2.62
C ALA A 75 -3.51 -22.82 3.88
N TYR A 76 -2.47 -23.63 4.13
CA TYR A 76 -1.56 -23.39 5.25
C TYR A 76 -0.67 -22.16 5.02
N CYS A 77 -0.19 -21.93 3.79
CA CYS A 77 0.55 -20.72 3.44
C CYS A 77 -0.32 -19.45 3.62
N ALA A 78 -1.58 -19.49 3.19
CA ALA A 78 -2.54 -18.42 3.41
C ALA A 78 -2.85 -18.23 4.91
N PHE A 79 -3.06 -19.32 5.65
CA PHE A 79 -3.25 -19.26 7.10
C PHE A 79 -2.08 -18.56 7.79
N LEU A 80 -0.84 -18.94 7.50
CA LEU A 80 0.36 -18.28 8.05
C LEU A 80 0.39 -16.78 7.72
N LYS A 81 0.12 -16.41 6.46
CA LYS A 81 0.11 -14.99 6.02
C LYS A 81 -0.93 -14.12 6.72
N TYR A 82 -2.11 -14.66 7.04
CA TYR A 82 -3.25 -13.85 7.51
C TYR A 82 -3.64 -14.03 8.98
N SER A 83 -3.26 -15.14 9.63
CA SER A 83 -3.55 -15.43 11.06
C SER A 83 -2.49 -14.93 12.04
N GLY A 84 -1.34 -14.46 11.53
CA GLY A 84 -0.27 -13.87 12.32
C GLY A 84 0.59 -14.84 13.12
N VAL A 85 1.37 -14.27 14.03
CA VAL A 85 2.39 -14.96 14.86
C VAL A 85 1.78 -16.09 15.69
N GLN A 86 0.56 -15.90 16.21
CA GLN A 86 -0.17 -16.91 16.97
C GLN A 86 -0.60 -18.11 16.11
N GLY A 87 -0.85 -17.92 14.82
CA GLY A 87 -1.09 -19.01 13.88
C GLY A 87 0.15 -19.88 13.66
N CYS A 88 1.30 -19.25 13.38
CA CYS A 88 2.57 -19.97 13.22
C CYS A 88 2.94 -20.75 14.50
N THR A 89 3.14 -20.03 15.62
CA THR A 89 3.62 -20.59 16.89
C THR A 89 2.79 -21.77 17.41
N ARG A 90 1.46 -21.75 17.19
CA ARG A 90 0.56 -22.84 17.63
C ARG A 90 0.51 -24.04 16.68
N THR A 91 0.99 -23.92 15.44
CA THR A 91 0.83 -24.97 14.40
C THR A 91 2.15 -25.53 13.87
N ARG A 92 3.27 -24.79 13.94
CA ARG A 92 4.54 -25.21 13.32
C ARG A 92 5.05 -26.59 13.80
N GLY A 93 4.94 -26.88 15.09
CA GLY A 93 5.39 -28.15 15.69
C GLY A 93 4.55 -29.38 15.30
N THR A 94 3.35 -29.21 14.72
CA THR A 94 2.57 -30.32 14.14
C THR A 94 2.71 -30.40 12.62
N THR A 95 3.05 -29.28 11.97
CA THR A 95 3.08 -29.15 10.50
C THR A 95 4.47 -29.33 9.91
N ILE A 96 5.54 -28.77 10.47
CA ILE A 96 6.92 -28.95 9.95
C ILE A 96 7.32 -30.43 9.87
N PRO A 97 7.06 -31.29 10.88
CA PRO A 97 7.31 -32.73 10.77
C PRO A 97 6.47 -33.41 9.67
N ALA A 98 5.25 -32.93 9.41
CA ALA A 98 4.37 -33.47 8.38
C ALA A 98 4.74 -32.98 6.96
N ILE A 99 5.22 -31.74 6.86
CA ILE A 99 5.74 -31.11 5.63
C ILE A 99 7.07 -31.76 5.23
N THR A 100 7.96 -32.08 6.16
CA THR A 100 9.18 -32.85 5.87
C THR A 100 8.88 -34.30 5.47
N GLU A 101 7.92 -34.98 6.12
CA GLU A 101 7.57 -36.37 5.78
C GLU A 101 6.82 -36.50 4.44
N LYS A 102 5.96 -35.55 4.06
CA LYS A 102 5.10 -35.65 2.86
C LYS A 102 5.06 -34.45 1.91
N GLY A 103 5.33 -33.23 2.38
CA GLY A 103 5.30 -32.02 1.55
C GLY A 103 6.53 -31.89 0.64
N LEU A 104 7.71 -31.72 1.25
CA LEU A 104 9.01 -31.66 0.56
C LEU A 104 9.32 -32.88 -0.34
N PRO A 105 8.97 -34.14 0.02
CA PRO A 105 9.12 -35.29 -0.89
C PRO A 105 8.06 -35.39 -2.00
N SER A 106 7.07 -34.50 -2.09
CA SER A 106 5.96 -34.64 -3.04
C SER A 106 6.41 -34.72 -4.50
N THR A 107 5.71 -35.50 -5.31
CA THR A 107 5.97 -35.61 -6.76
C THR A 107 5.43 -34.43 -7.56
N ARG A 108 4.56 -33.60 -6.97
CA ARG A 108 4.00 -32.39 -7.61
C ARG A 108 4.91 -31.18 -7.34
N PRO A 109 5.45 -30.48 -8.37
CA PRO A 109 6.31 -29.30 -8.18
C PRO A 109 5.63 -28.19 -7.38
N ALA A 110 4.34 -27.90 -7.63
CA ALA A 110 3.60 -26.89 -6.90
C ALA A 110 3.44 -27.25 -5.40
N ALA A 111 3.18 -28.52 -5.05
CA ALA A 111 3.12 -28.94 -3.66
C ALA A 111 4.50 -28.82 -2.96
N LYS A 112 5.61 -29.05 -3.67
CA LYS A 112 6.96 -28.78 -3.17
C LYS A 112 7.20 -27.28 -2.93
N ALA A 113 6.77 -26.42 -3.85
CA ALA A 113 6.89 -24.98 -3.70
C ALA A 113 6.12 -24.47 -2.47
N SER A 114 4.84 -24.86 -2.31
CA SER A 114 4.03 -24.49 -1.15
C SER A 114 4.55 -25.11 0.16
N ALA A 115 5.13 -26.31 0.12
CA ALA A 115 5.80 -26.92 1.27
C ALA A 115 7.04 -26.15 1.72
N LEU A 116 7.82 -25.60 0.79
CA LEU A 116 8.98 -24.75 1.09
C LEU A 116 8.55 -23.35 1.56
N GLU A 117 7.61 -22.73 0.87
CA GLU A 117 7.04 -21.42 1.25
C GLU A 117 6.45 -21.46 2.66
N ALA A 118 5.74 -22.53 3.06
CA ALA A 118 5.27 -22.71 4.43
C ALA A 118 6.41 -22.69 5.47
N ILE A 119 7.56 -23.32 5.18
CA ILE A 119 8.73 -23.31 6.07
C ILE A 119 9.34 -21.90 6.15
N LEU A 120 9.49 -21.21 5.02
CA LEU A 120 10.03 -19.84 4.99
C LEU A 120 9.10 -18.86 5.74
N LEU A 121 7.78 -18.96 5.55
CA LEU A 121 6.78 -18.20 6.32
C LEU A 121 6.83 -18.48 7.83
N CYS A 122 7.09 -19.73 8.24
CA CYS A 122 7.29 -20.02 9.65
C CYS A 122 8.52 -19.30 10.25
N ILE A 123 9.57 -19.08 9.46
CA ILE A 123 10.76 -18.30 9.87
C ILE A 123 10.51 -16.79 9.85
N GLU A 124 9.61 -16.31 8.98
CA GLU A 124 9.19 -14.91 9.02
C GLU A 124 8.35 -14.57 10.25
N LEU A 125 7.60 -15.53 10.79
CA LEU A 125 6.57 -15.33 11.82
C LEU A 125 6.95 -15.79 13.23
N ASP A 126 7.87 -16.75 13.39
CA ASP A 126 8.37 -17.24 14.69
C ASP A 126 9.91 -17.23 14.69
N LYS A 127 10.53 -17.67 15.79
CA LYS A 127 11.98 -17.73 15.92
C LYS A 127 12.59 -18.71 14.90
N PRO A 128 13.58 -18.28 14.08
CA PRO A 128 14.22 -19.13 13.09
C PRO A 128 14.81 -20.43 13.67
N ASP A 129 15.45 -20.33 14.84
CA ASP A 129 16.05 -21.48 15.52
C ASP A 129 15.03 -22.58 15.81
N SER A 130 13.81 -22.23 16.23
CA SER A 130 12.77 -23.21 16.55
C SER A 130 12.14 -23.87 15.32
N VAL A 131 12.22 -23.25 14.14
CA VAL A 131 11.88 -23.91 12.87
C VAL A 131 12.99 -24.89 12.47
N VAL A 132 14.26 -24.53 12.68
CA VAL A 132 15.41 -25.42 12.43
C VAL A 132 15.43 -26.62 13.39
N GLU A 133 15.07 -26.41 14.67
CA GLU A 133 14.86 -27.48 15.65
C GLU A 133 13.79 -28.49 15.20
N ASP A 134 12.67 -28.03 14.63
CA ASP A 134 11.61 -28.89 14.08
C ASP A 134 12.05 -29.63 12.78
N LEU A 135 12.98 -29.07 12.00
CA LEU A 135 13.49 -29.66 10.74
C LEU A 135 14.56 -30.74 10.95
N ILE A 136 15.49 -30.54 11.90
CA ILE A 136 16.67 -31.41 12.10
C ILE A 136 16.35 -32.90 12.30
N PRO A 137 15.28 -33.32 13.03
CA PRO A 137 14.93 -34.72 13.19
C PRO A 137 14.74 -35.48 11.87
N ALA A 138 14.22 -34.81 10.83
CA ALA A 138 14.01 -35.42 9.51
C ALA A 138 15.31 -35.80 8.78
N LEU A 139 16.45 -35.19 9.15
CA LEU A 139 17.77 -35.56 8.63
C LEU A 139 18.24 -36.94 9.10
N SER A 140 17.65 -37.49 10.17
CA SER A 140 17.92 -38.84 10.68
C SER A 140 16.87 -39.88 10.25
N HIS A 141 16.01 -39.54 9.29
CA HIS A 141 14.92 -40.42 8.83
C HIS A 141 15.43 -41.61 7.99
N LYS A 142 14.70 -42.73 7.97
CA LYS A 142 15.11 -43.96 7.27
C LYS A 142 14.99 -43.90 5.74
N LEU A 143 14.24 -42.94 5.19
CA LEU A 143 13.96 -42.85 3.75
C LEU A 143 14.76 -41.70 3.12
N PRO A 144 15.66 -41.96 2.14
CA PRO A 144 16.50 -40.92 1.52
C PRO A 144 15.68 -39.79 0.89
N LYS A 145 14.49 -40.13 0.36
CA LYS A 145 13.52 -39.18 -0.20
C LYS A 145 13.01 -38.13 0.80
N VAL A 146 13.16 -38.33 2.11
CA VAL A 146 12.83 -37.31 3.14
C VAL A 146 14.07 -36.48 3.46
N ILE A 147 15.23 -37.12 3.63
CA ILE A 147 16.49 -36.45 3.98
C ILE A 147 16.90 -35.43 2.91
N ALA A 148 16.96 -35.83 1.64
CA ALA A 148 17.47 -34.96 0.56
C ALA A 148 16.63 -33.67 0.38
N PRO A 149 15.29 -33.72 0.28
CA PRO A 149 14.48 -32.50 0.26
C PRO A 149 14.54 -31.67 1.55
N THR A 150 14.81 -32.28 2.70
CA THR A 150 15.03 -31.54 3.96
C THR A 150 16.35 -30.77 3.93
N LEU A 151 17.43 -31.35 3.38
CA LEU A 151 18.70 -30.65 3.15
C LEU A 151 18.53 -29.51 2.14
N ALA A 152 17.77 -29.70 1.06
CA ALA A 152 17.44 -28.65 0.11
C ALA A 152 16.61 -27.51 0.74
N ALA A 153 15.64 -27.84 1.61
CA ALA A 153 14.89 -26.84 2.35
C ALA A 153 15.77 -26.04 3.33
N LEU A 154 16.68 -26.70 4.07
CA LEU A 154 17.67 -26.00 4.90
C LEU A 154 18.61 -25.11 4.07
N THR A 155 18.96 -25.53 2.85
CA THR A 155 19.77 -24.73 1.92
C THR A 155 19.03 -23.43 1.57
N ALA A 156 17.75 -23.53 1.18
CA ALA A 156 16.92 -22.36 0.91
C ALA A 156 16.72 -21.46 2.15
N VAL A 157 16.62 -22.03 3.35
CA VAL A 157 16.55 -21.25 4.61
C VAL A 157 17.80 -20.38 4.81
N PHE A 158 19.00 -20.95 4.68
CA PHE A 158 20.23 -20.15 4.81
C PHE A 158 20.41 -19.14 3.67
N HIS A 159 20.01 -19.49 2.45
CA HIS A 159 20.01 -18.57 1.31
C HIS A 159 19.13 -17.33 1.56
N ASN A 160 17.91 -17.55 2.07
CA ASN A 160 16.93 -16.48 2.24
C ASN A 160 17.21 -15.60 3.47
N PHE A 161 17.61 -16.19 4.60
CA PHE A 161 17.72 -15.49 5.90
C PHE A 161 19.16 -15.27 6.38
N GLY A 162 20.10 -16.13 5.98
CA GLY A 162 21.51 -16.05 6.35
C GLY A 162 21.87 -16.48 7.77
N CYS A 163 23.14 -16.87 7.97
CA CYS A 163 23.67 -17.35 9.25
C CYS A 163 23.79 -16.29 10.37
N LYS A 164 23.34 -15.05 10.13
CA LYS A 164 23.15 -14.02 11.17
C LYS A 164 21.77 -14.09 11.84
N ILE A 165 20.78 -14.64 11.15
CA ILE A 165 19.38 -14.72 11.58
C ILE A 165 19.02 -16.15 12.04
N VAL A 166 19.72 -17.16 11.49
CA VAL A 166 19.50 -18.58 11.76
C VAL A 166 20.80 -19.19 12.31
N ASP A 167 20.79 -19.84 13.49
CA ASP A 167 22.02 -20.51 13.96
C ASP A 167 22.38 -21.69 13.04
N SER A 168 23.57 -21.64 12.44
CA SER A 168 24.10 -22.71 11.60
C SER A 168 24.68 -23.88 12.40
N LYS A 169 25.05 -23.70 13.68
CA LYS A 169 25.73 -24.73 14.48
C LYS A 169 24.95 -26.06 14.60
N PRO A 170 23.62 -26.08 14.77
CA PRO A 170 22.86 -27.34 14.82
C PRO A 170 22.88 -28.09 13.48
N VAL A 171 22.85 -27.37 12.36
CA VAL A 171 22.86 -27.95 11.01
C VAL A 171 24.25 -28.43 10.61
N LEU A 172 25.30 -27.66 10.90
CA LEU A 172 26.70 -28.05 10.68
C LEU A 172 27.05 -29.38 11.38
N LYS A 173 26.56 -29.58 12.62
CA LYS A 173 26.71 -30.84 13.37
C LYS A 173 25.93 -32.03 12.78
N ALA A 174 24.97 -31.81 11.89
CA ALA A 174 24.24 -32.87 11.20
C ALA A 174 24.94 -33.31 9.89
N LEU A 175 25.74 -32.43 9.27
CA LEU A 175 26.37 -32.68 7.97
C LEU A 175 27.16 -33.99 7.88
N PRO A 176 28.03 -34.39 8.85
CA PRO A 176 28.81 -35.62 8.74
C PRO A 176 27.96 -36.89 8.52
N LYS A 177 26.75 -36.95 9.11
CA LYS A 177 25.82 -38.06 8.91
C LYS A 177 25.24 -38.08 7.49
N ALA A 178 24.96 -36.91 6.91
CA ALA A 178 24.49 -36.79 5.54
C ALA A 178 25.61 -37.11 4.52
N PHE A 179 26.84 -36.67 4.78
CA PHE A 179 28.02 -37.02 3.98
C PHE A 179 28.40 -38.51 4.06
N ALA A 180 28.12 -39.18 5.18
CA ALA A 180 28.31 -40.61 5.35
C ALA A 180 27.17 -41.47 4.76
N HIS A 181 26.07 -40.86 4.30
CA HIS A 181 24.87 -41.57 3.87
C HIS A 181 25.07 -42.31 2.53
N ALA A 182 24.47 -43.50 2.41
CA ALA A 182 24.66 -44.36 1.23
C ALA A 182 24.12 -43.74 -0.07
N ASP A 183 22.89 -43.21 -0.03
CA ASP A 183 22.21 -42.59 -1.18
C ASP A 183 23.01 -41.40 -1.74
N LYS A 184 23.17 -41.38 -3.08
CA LYS A 184 23.96 -40.36 -3.78
C LYS A 184 23.34 -38.96 -3.73
N ASN A 185 22.01 -38.87 -3.69
CA ASN A 185 21.29 -37.60 -3.75
C ASN A 185 21.33 -36.92 -2.38
N VAL A 186 21.23 -37.68 -1.29
CA VAL A 186 21.48 -37.18 0.08
C VAL A 186 22.88 -36.59 0.22
N ARG A 187 23.91 -37.23 -0.37
CA ARG A 187 25.27 -36.68 -0.39
C ARG A 187 25.41 -35.44 -1.28
N ALA A 188 24.72 -35.38 -2.42
CA ALA A 188 24.71 -34.20 -3.28
C ALA A 188 24.03 -32.99 -2.58
N GLU A 189 22.88 -33.18 -1.94
CA GLU A 189 22.23 -32.08 -1.20
C GLU A 189 23.03 -31.68 0.06
N ALA A 190 23.79 -32.59 0.67
CA ALA A 190 24.76 -32.25 1.71
C ALA A 190 25.90 -31.37 1.16
N GLN A 191 26.37 -31.62 -0.06
CA GLN A 191 27.32 -30.72 -0.75
C GLN A 191 26.68 -29.35 -1.01
N ASN A 192 25.47 -29.30 -1.58
CA ASN A 192 24.74 -28.05 -1.86
C ASN A 192 24.59 -27.18 -0.59
N LEU A 193 24.08 -27.77 0.50
CA LEU A 193 23.93 -27.10 1.80
C LEU A 193 25.27 -26.61 2.37
N THR A 194 26.34 -27.38 2.18
CA THR A 194 27.68 -27.01 2.64
C THR A 194 28.28 -25.85 1.83
N VAL A 195 28.03 -25.81 0.53
CA VAL A 195 28.46 -24.71 -0.36
C VAL A 195 27.68 -23.43 -0.04
N GLU A 196 26.38 -23.52 0.26
CA GLU A 196 25.59 -22.38 0.73
C GLU A 196 26.12 -21.88 2.08
N LEU A 197 26.33 -22.74 3.07
CA LEU A 197 26.92 -22.36 4.36
C LEU A 197 28.32 -21.72 4.20
N TYR A 198 29.12 -22.14 3.21
CA TYR A 198 30.39 -21.51 2.88
C TYR A 198 30.24 -20.08 2.30
N ARG A 199 29.14 -19.74 1.61
CA ARG A 199 28.87 -18.35 1.18
C ARG A 199 28.87 -17.40 2.37
N TRP A 200 28.20 -17.80 3.44
CA TRP A 200 27.97 -16.99 4.64
C TRP A 200 29.12 -17.02 5.65
N LEU A 201 29.74 -18.19 5.84
CA LEU A 201 30.72 -18.43 6.91
C LEU A 201 32.17 -18.52 6.41
N LYS A 202 32.37 -18.72 5.10
CA LYS A 202 33.65 -19.06 4.46
C LYS A 202 34.37 -20.13 5.31
N ASP A 203 35.69 -20.03 5.52
CA ASP A 203 36.46 -21.07 6.23
C ASP A 203 36.15 -21.19 7.74
N ALA A 204 35.41 -20.26 8.35
CA ALA A 204 35.05 -20.30 9.77
C ALA A 204 34.13 -21.49 10.13
N MET A 205 33.46 -22.12 9.16
CA MET A 205 32.66 -23.32 9.40
C MET A 205 33.50 -24.61 9.53
N LYS A 206 34.73 -24.64 8.98
CA LYS A 206 35.54 -25.88 8.92
C LYS A 206 35.81 -26.50 10.30
N PRO A 207 36.19 -25.76 11.36
CA PRO A 207 36.46 -26.35 12.68
C PRO A 207 35.28 -27.07 13.35
N LEU A 208 34.05 -26.94 12.84
CA LEU A 208 32.83 -27.48 13.46
C LEU A 208 32.44 -28.89 12.99
N PHE A 209 32.96 -29.36 11.85
CA PHE A 209 32.61 -30.67 11.27
C PHE A 209 33.60 -31.23 10.21
N TRP A 210 34.58 -30.44 9.75
CA TRP A 210 35.42 -30.82 8.60
C TRP A 210 36.27 -32.07 8.84
N GLY A 211 36.76 -32.25 10.08
CA GLY A 211 37.54 -33.42 10.49
C GLY A 211 36.76 -34.73 10.47
N ASP A 212 35.41 -34.69 10.49
CA ASP A 212 34.55 -35.87 10.40
C ASP A 212 34.30 -36.31 8.93
N LEU A 213 34.75 -35.51 7.95
CA LEU A 213 34.65 -35.82 6.53
C LEU A 213 35.87 -36.60 6.03
N LYS A 214 35.67 -37.48 5.05
CA LYS A 214 36.79 -38.19 4.40
C LYS A 214 37.64 -37.20 3.58
N PRO A 215 38.97 -37.37 3.46
CA PRO A 215 39.83 -36.44 2.71
C PRO A 215 39.38 -36.17 1.27
N VAL A 216 38.82 -37.17 0.58
CA VAL A 216 38.23 -37.00 -0.77
C VAL A 216 37.05 -36.01 -0.75
N GLN A 217 36.20 -36.08 0.26
CA GLN A 217 35.04 -35.19 0.41
C GLN A 217 35.47 -33.76 0.74
N GLN A 218 36.54 -33.59 1.54
CA GLN A 218 37.17 -32.29 1.80
C GLN A 218 37.70 -31.68 0.49
N GLN A 219 38.48 -32.44 -0.30
CA GLN A 219 39.02 -32.01 -1.59
C GLN A 219 37.92 -31.65 -2.60
N ASP A 220 36.82 -32.41 -2.65
CA ASP A 220 35.71 -32.12 -3.56
C ASP A 220 34.91 -30.88 -3.14
N LEU A 221 34.76 -30.65 -1.83
CA LEU A 221 34.17 -29.41 -1.31
C LEU A 221 35.05 -28.19 -1.56
N GLU A 222 36.37 -28.28 -1.41
CA GLU A 222 37.27 -27.15 -1.68
C GLU A 222 37.24 -26.72 -3.15
N LYS A 223 37.14 -27.65 -4.10
CA LYS A 223 36.91 -27.33 -5.53
C LYS A 223 35.62 -26.52 -5.75
N LEU A 224 34.55 -26.84 -5.01
CA LEU A 224 33.28 -26.11 -5.08
C LEU A 224 33.38 -24.73 -4.39
N PHE A 225 34.17 -24.63 -3.31
CA PHE A 225 34.41 -23.38 -2.60
C PHE A 225 35.20 -22.37 -3.42
N GLU A 226 36.16 -22.78 -4.28
CA GLU A 226 36.91 -21.84 -5.12
C GLU A 226 36.00 -21.01 -6.06
N ALA A 227 34.93 -21.61 -6.58
CA ALA A 227 33.93 -20.87 -7.36
C ALA A 227 33.21 -19.81 -6.50
N VAL A 228 32.82 -20.18 -5.27
CA VAL A 228 32.09 -19.34 -4.31
C VAL A 228 32.97 -18.32 -3.56
N LYS A 229 34.31 -18.46 -3.61
CA LYS A 229 35.24 -17.45 -3.09
C LYS A 229 35.18 -16.15 -3.88
N GLN A 230 34.98 -16.23 -5.20
CA GLN A 230 34.94 -15.08 -6.11
C GLN A 230 33.59 -14.34 -6.09
N GLU A 231 32.55 -14.94 -5.51
CA GLU A 231 31.23 -14.32 -5.39
C GLU A 231 31.18 -13.32 -4.22
N PRO A 232 30.44 -12.20 -4.37
CA PRO A 232 30.31 -11.20 -3.32
C PRO A 232 29.66 -11.77 -2.05
N SER A 233 29.94 -11.13 -0.91
CA SER A 233 29.33 -11.49 0.38
C SER A 233 27.80 -11.56 0.26
N PRO A 234 27.16 -12.66 0.66
CA PRO A 234 25.72 -12.85 0.50
C PRO A 234 24.92 -11.83 1.33
N LYS A 235 23.72 -11.53 0.85
CA LYS A 235 22.77 -10.61 1.47
C LYS A 235 21.49 -11.36 1.82
N GLN A 236 20.80 -10.92 2.88
CA GLN A 236 19.52 -11.47 3.27
C GLN A 236 18.46 -11.12 2.21
N GLU A 237 17.78 -12.12 1.64
CA GLU A 237 16.75 -11.93 0.61
C GLU A 237 15.35 -11.79 1.20
N ARG A 238 15.05 -12.50 2.30
CA ARG A 238 13.78 -12.42 3.03
C ARG A 238 14.00 -11.96 4.46
N PHE A 239 13.25 -10.95 4.87
CA PHE A 239 13.32 -10.35 6.20
C PHE A 239 12.29 -10.98 7.13
N THR A 240 12.67 -11.28 8.37
CA THR A 240 11.69 -11.68 9.39
C THR A 240 10.69 -10.55 9.66
N ARG A 241 9.46 -10.85 10.11
CA ARG A 241 8.43 -9.84 10.30
C ARG A 241 8.86 -8.72 11.28
N ALA A 242 9.65 -9.05 12.31
CA ALA A 242 10.26 -8.06 13.20
C ALA A 242 11.26 -7.12 12.47
N GLN A 243 12.03 -7.63 11.51
CA GLN A 243 12.89 -6.80 10.66
C GLN A 243 12.06 -5.95 9.68
N GLN A 244 11.00 -6.51 9.08
CA GLN A 244 10.08 -5.76 8.22
C GLN A 244 9.42 -4.60 8.97
N GLU A 245 8.95 -4.84 10.20
CA GLU A 245 8.36 -3.83 11.09
C GLU A 245 9.38 -2.74 11.50
N ALA A 246 10.65 -3.10 11.73
CA ALA A 246 11.73 -2.14 12.00
C ALA A 246 12.09 -1.28 10.78
N ILE A 247 12.22 -1.87 9.59
CA ILE A 247 12.49 -1.15 8.33
C ILE A 247 11.33 -0.21 7.98
N ALA A 248 10.08 -0.66 8.18
CA ALA A 248 8.88 0.18 8.03
C ALA A 248 8.86 1.33 9.04
N ALA A 249 9.29 1.11 10.29
CA ALA A 249 9.37 2.16 11.30
C ALA A 249 10.40 3.24 10.94
N ALA A 250 11.60 2.85 10.50
CA ALA A 250 12.65 3.78 10.08
C ALA A 250 12.23 4.62 8.86
N SER A 251 11.66 3.98 7.83
CA SER A 251 11.15 4.68 6.63
C SER A 251 9.89 5.53 6.87
N SER A 252 9.34 5.55 8.09
CA SER A 252 8.14 6.33 8.44
C SER A 252 8.45 7.71 9.06
N GLN A 253 9.71 8.06 9.34
CA GLN A 253 10.05 9.39 9.84
C GLN A 253 10.40 10.36 8.69
N PRO A 254 9.76 11.54 8.62
CA PRO A 254 10.15 12.61 7.70
C PRO A 254 11.33 13.40 8.28
N GLY A 255 12.53 12.78 8.30
CA GLY A 255 13.81 13.44 8.55
C GLY A 255 14.57 13.66 7.23
N GLY A 256 15.28 14.79 7.08
CA GLY A 256 15.97 15.15 5.84
C GLY A 256 17.49 15.12 5.96
N GLY A 257 18.18 15.02 4.83
CA GLY A 257 19.64 15.12 4.72
C GLY A 257 20.28 13.97 3.93
N ASP A 258 21.22 14.30 3.04
CA ASP A 258 22.09 13.33 2.38
C ASP A 258 23.20 12.85 3.35
N GLY A 259 23.50 11.55 3.35
CA GLY A 259 24.63 10.98 4.10
C GLY A 259 24.92 9.52 3.69
N ASP A 260 26.10 9.28 3.09
CA ASP A 260 26.51 7.98 2.54
C ASP A 260 27.76 7.44 3.26
N ALA A 261 27.56 6.51 4.20
CA ALA A 261 28.54 5.61 4.84
C ALA A 261 27.71 4.56 5.61
N ASP A 262 27.78 3.26 5.35
CA ASP A 262 28.86 2.28 5.61
C ASP A 262 29.13 1.97 7.10
N ALA A 263 29.55 0.74 7.38
CA ALA A 263 29.37 0.02 8.63
C ALA A 263 30.05 0.61 9.89
N GLY A 264 29.38 0.55 11.06
CA GLY A 264 30.04 0.78 12.35
C GLY A 264 29.17 0.74 13.61
N ASP A 265 28.93 -0.47 14.15
CA ASP A 265 28.54 -0.76 15.55
C ASP A 265 27.29 -0.05 16.14
N GLY A 266 26.96 -0.32 17.41
CA GLY A 266 25.79 0.23 18.10
C GLY A 266 26.13 1.15 19.28
N GLY A 267 25.26 2.14 19.53
CA GLY A 267 25.37 3.02 20.70
C GLY A 267 24.46 4.23 20.64
N GLU A 268 23.26 4.08 21.23
CA GLU A 268 22.49 5.08 22.01
C GLU A 268 22.10 6.45 21.39
N ASP A 269 20.97 6.96 21.87
CA ASP A 269 20.47 8.35 21.93
C ASP A 269 20.82 9.34 20.80
N GLU A 270 19.81 9.76 20.04
CA GLU A 270 19.07 11.00 20.36
C GLU A 270 17.79 11.14 19.50
N MET A 271 16.66 11.48 20.14
CA MET A 271 15.48 11.99 19.43
C MET A 271 15.56 13.51 19.40
N GLU A 272 15.96 14.08 18.26
CA GLU A 272 16.03 15.54 18.08
C GLU A 272 14.64 16.17 18.31
N ALA A 273 14.50 16.82 19.47
CA ALA A 273 13.31 17.56 19.83
C ALA A 273 13.33 18.93 19.13
N GLU A 274 12.76 19.00 17.93
CA GLU A 274 12.53 20.25 17.18
C GLU A 274 11.87 21.30 18.09
N VAL A 275 12.59 22.38 18.39
CA VAL A 275 12.26 23.28 19.51
C VAL A 275 10.99 24.07 19.22
N ASP A 276 9.91 23.71 19.91
CA ASP A 276 8.60 24.32 19.75
C ASP A 276 8.59 25.78 20.26
N VAL A 277 8.34 26.71 19.34
CA VAL A 277 8.26 28.17 19.59
C VAL A 277 7.27 28.51 20.72
N PHE A 278 6.26 27.66 20.96
CA PHE A 278 5.31 27.82 22.06
C PHE A 278 5.95 27.67 23.44
N ASP A 279 6.89 26.73 23.61
CA ASP A 279 7.47 26.46 24.92
C ASP A 279 8.49 27.53 25.34
N LEU A 280 9.10 28.20 24.34
CA LEU A 280 9.92 29.41 24.50
C LEU A 280 9.11 30.69 24.80
N ALA A 281 7.80 30.72 24.52
CA ALA A 281 6.97 31.91 24.71
C ALA A 281 6.50 32.04 26.18
N GLU A 282 6.42 33.28 26.69
CA GLU A 282 5.83 33.53 28.01
C GLU A 282 4.29 33.39 27.99
N PRO A 283 3.65 32.77 29.01
CA PRO A 283 2.18 32.62 29.04
C PRO A 283 1.47 33.96 29.31
N VAL A 284 0.72 34.46 28.34
CA VAL A 284 -0.03 35.72 28.46
C VAL A 284 -1.36 35.51 29.19
N ASP A 285 -1.66 36.39 30.16
CA ASP A 285 -2.95 36.41 30.87
C ASP A 285 -4.03 37.17 30.06
N VAL A 286 -4.62 36.46 29.10
CA VAL A 286 -5.65 37.00 28.20
C VAL A 286 -6.92 37.41 28.95
N LEU A 287 -7.22 36.80 30.11
CA LEU A 287 -8.37 37.17 30.94
C LEU A 287 -8.19 38.57 31.56
N ALA A 288 -6.97 38.90 32.01
CA ALA A 288 -6.64 40.24 32.50
C ALA A 288 -6.61 41.31 31.40
N GLN A 289 -6.39 40.92 30.14
CA GLN A 289 -6.33 41.82 28.98
C GLN A 289 -7.66 41.97 28.22
N ALA A 290 -8.66 41.13 28.51
CA ALA A 290 -9.95 41.15 27.82
C ALA A 290 -10.70 42.49 28.02
N PRO A 291 -11.48 42.99 27.03
CA PRO A 291 -12.24 44.22 27.18
C PRO A 291 -13.26 44.12 28.33
N LYS A 292 -13.21 45.05 29.29
CA LYS A 292 -14.11 45.04 30.46
C LYS A 292 -15.58 45.26 30.09
N ASP A 293 -15.82 45.87 28.94
CA ASP A 293 -17.12 46.12 28.31
C ASP A 293 -17.54 45.04 27.28
N LEU A 294 -16.78 43.94 27.17
CA LEU A 294 -17.02 42.86 26.21
C LEU A 294 -18.47 42.36 26.23
N HIS A 295 -19.00 42.01 27.40
CA HIS A 295 -20.34 41.44 27.51
C HIS A 295 -21.45 42.47 27.25
N GLU A 296 -21.22 43.75 27.55
CA GLU A 296 -22.14 44.85 27.24
C GLU A 296 -22.17 45.12 25.73
N LYS A 297 -21.00 45.32 25.11
CA LYS A 297 -20.90 45.54 23.67
C LYS A 297 -21.42 44.35 22.86
N LEU A 298 -21.14 43.11 23.27
CA LEU A 298 -21.70 41.90 22.65
C LEU A 298 -23.23 41.76 22.82
N ALA A 299 -23.84 42.48 23.77
CA ALA A 299 -25.29 42.58 23.89
C ALA A 299 -25.90 43.73 23.06
N SER A 300 -25.09 44.66 22.52
CA SER A 300 -25.58 45.77 21.68
C SER A 300 -26.28 45.27 20.43
N SER A 301 -27.41 45.90 20.08
CA SER A 301 -28.12 45.64 18.82
C SER A 301 -27.32 46.05 17.59
N LYS A 302 -26.41 47.02 17.72
CA LYS A 302 -25.52 47.47 16.64
C LYS A 302 -24.41 46.45 16.41
N TRP A 303 -24.33 45.92 15.20
CA TRP A 303 -23.32 44.92 14.83
C TRP A 303 -21.88 45.44 14.86
N LYS A 304 -21.68 46.77 14.75
CA LYS A 304 -20.36 47.41 14.83
C LYS A 304 -19.78 47.27 16.23
N ASP A 305 -20.52 47.69 17.25
CA ASP A 305 -20.17 47.56 18.66
C ASP A 305 -19.77 46.11 19.01
N ARG A 306 -20.54 45.12 18.50
CA ARG A 306 -20.25 43.69 18.66
C ARG A 306 -18.96 43.26 17.95
N LYS A 307 -18.74 43.71 16.71
CA LYS A 307 -17.50 43.42 15.97
C LYS A 307 -16.29 44.05 16.65
N GLU A 308 -16.37 45.32 17.05
CA GLU A 308 -15.29 46.06 17.70
C GLU A 308 -14.87 45.42 19.04
N ALA A 309 -15.83 44.88 19.80
CA ALA A 309 -15.53 44.09 21.00
C ALA A 309 -14.81 42.76 20.70
N LEU A 310 -15.18 42.06 19.62
CA LEU A 310 -14.48 40.86 19.17
C LEU A 310 -13.12 41.16 18.55
N ASP A 311 -12.96 42.29 17.85
CA ASP A 311 -11.67 42.73 17.30
C ASP A 311 -10.67 42.98 18.43
N ALA A 312 -11.11 43.67 19.50
CA ALA A 312 -10.30 43.92 20.69
C ALA A 312 -9.98 42.62 21.46
N LEU A 313 -10.95 41.71 21.62
CA LEU A 313 -10.72 40.40 22.23
C LEU A 313 -9.77 39.54 21.39
N PHE A 314 -9.90 39.54 20.06
CA PHE A 314 -8.99 38.84 19.14
C PHE A 314 -7.57 39.40 19.26
N ALA A 315 -7.41 40.73 19.35
CA ALA A 315 -6.10 41.35 19.55
C ALA A 315 -5.43 40.92 20.86
N SER A 316 -6.18 40.73 21.96
CA SER A 316 -5.63 40.16 23.21
C SER A 316 -5.40 38.65 23.16
N ALA A 317 -6.19 37.89 22.39
CA ALA A 317 -6.13 36.43 22.32
C ALA A 317 -5.12 35.88 21.30
N ASN A 318 -4.73 36.68 20.29
CA ASN A 318 -3.83 36.27 19.21
C ASN A 318 -2.35 36.35 19.63
N VAL A 319 -2.00 35.53 20.63
CA VAL A 319 -0.66 35.45 21.23
C VAL A 319 -0.15 34.00 21.21
N PRO A 320 1.17 33.74 21.13
CA PRO A 320 1.69 32.38 20.93
C PRO A 320 1.30 31.39 22.04
N ARG A 321 1.27 31.84 23.29
CA ARG A 321 1.00 31.03 24.49
C ARG A 321 0.06 31.77 25.44
N ILE A 322 -1.03 31.11 25.82
CA ILE A 322 -2.04 31.66 26.72
C ILE A 322 -1.94 30.95 28.07
N LYS A 323 -1.95 31.73 29.15
CA LYS A 323 -2.04 31.23 30.53
C LYS A 323 -3.41 30.56 30.75
N ASP A 324 -3.43 29.35 31.31
CA ASP A 324 -4.70 28.67 31.57
C ASP A 324 -5.55 29.41 32.62
N GLY A 325 -6.87 29.30 32.48
CA GLY A 325 -7.85 30.01 33.29
C GLY A 325 -9.28 29.58 33.00
N GLN A 326 -10.23 30.40 33.45
CA GLN A 326 -11.68 30.19 33.30
C GLN A 326 -12.23 31.01 32.13
N PHE A 327 -11.97 30.55 30.90
CA PHE A 327 -12.45 31.19 29.66
C PHE A 327 -13.95 30.94 29.38
N ASP A 328 -14.62 30.20 30.26
CA ASP A 328 -15.99 29.73 30.19
C ASP A 328 -17.03 30.77 29.73
N GLU A 329 -16.96 32.01 30.22
CA GLU A 329 -17.89 33.08 29.83
C GLU A 329 -17.58 33.64 28.44
N ILE A 330 -16.30 33.75 28.09
CA ILE A 330 -15.83 34.18 26.78
C ILE A 330 -16.20 33.13 25.72
N ILE A 331 -16.00 31.84 26.01
CA ILE A 331 -16.40 30.74 25.13
C ILE A 331 -17.92 30.71 24.93
N ARG A 332 -18.73 30.89 25.99
CA ARG A 332 -20.19 31.03 25.87
C ARG A 332 -20.59 32.24 25.02
N ALA A 333 -19.88 33.36 25.14
CA ALA A 333 -20.13 34.55 24.32
C ALA A 333 -19.76 34.32 22.83
N LEU A 334 -18.63 33.68 22.54
CA LEU A 334 -18.21 33.31 21.18
C LEU A 334 -19.17 32.28 20.54
N ALA A 335 -19.65 31.29 21.31
CA ALA A 335 -20.67 30.34 20.88
C ALA A 335 -22.01 31.03 20.53
N LYS A 336 -22.36 32.11 21.23
CA LYS A 336 -23.50 32.97 20.87
C LYS A 336 -23.22 33.78 19.59
N CYS A 337 -22.01 34.28 19.41
CA CYS A 337 -21.61 35.02 18.20
C CYS A 337 -21.61 34.17 16.92
N MET A 338 -21.40 32.84 17.00
CA MET A 338 -21.62 31.92 15.87
C MET A 338 -23.05 31.98 15.31
N LYS A 339 -24.03 32.45 16.09
CA LYS A 339 -25.44 32.61 15.69
C LYS A 339 -25.81 34.04 15.28
N ASP A 340 -24.84 34.96 15.17
CA ASP A 340 -25.10 36.36 14.81
C ASP A 340 -25.66 36.52 13.38
N ALA A 341 -26.53 37.50 13.16
CA ALA A 341 -27.05 37.82 11.84
C ALA A 341 -25.98 38.45 10.91
N ASN A 342 -25.00 39.15 11.47
CA ASN A 342 -23.93 39.77 10.69
C ASN A 342 -22.70 38.85 10.59
N VAL A 343 -22.40 38.42 9.37
CA VAL A 343 -21.33 37.46 9.08
C VAL A 343 -19.92 38.01 9.40
N ALA A 344 -19.73 39.34 9.48
CA ALA A 344 -18.47 39.92 9.95
C ALA A 344 -18.21 39.65 11.43
N VAL A 345 -19.26 39.69 12.27
CA VAL A 345 -19.18 39.34 13.71
C VAL A 345 -18.84 37.85 13.86
N VAL A 346 -19.47 36.99 13.06
CA VAL A 346 -19.17 35.54 12.99
C VAL A 346 -17.72 35.29 12.60
N THR A 347 -17.21 36.00 11.58
CA THR A 347 -15.83 35.81 11.08
C THR A 347 -14.80 36.15 12.15
N VAL A 348 -14.95 37.29 12.84
CA VAL A 348 -14.00 37.65 13.91
C VAL A 348 -14.10 36.68 15.08
N ALA A 349 -15.32 36.28 15.49
CA ALA A 349 -15.48 35.28 16.54
C ALA A 349 -14.84 33.93 16.20
N ALA A 350 -14.88 33.49 14.94
CA ALA A 350 -14.20 32.28 14.47
C ALA A 350 -12.68 32.40 14.65
N ASN A 351 -12.10 33.53 14.21
CA ASN A 351 -10.68 33.83 14.40
C ASN A 351 -10.30 33.91 15.90
N THR A 352 -11.18 34.43 16.78
CA THR A 352 -10.96 34.41 18.23
C THR A 352 -10.93 32.98 18.79
N ILE A 353 -11.83 32.10 18.34
CA ILE A 353 -11.84 30.68 18.75
C ILE A 353 -10.56 29.99 18.28
N GLU A 354 -10.12 30.24 17.03
CA GLU A 354 -8.87 29.73 16.48
C GLU A 354 -7.65 30.15 17.32
N ALA A 355 -7.55 31.44 17.65
CA ALA A 355 -6.47 31.99 18.47
C ALA A 355 -6.45 31.39 19.88
N LEU A 356 -7.61 31.33 20.56
CA LEU A 356 -7.73 30.73 21.90
C LEU A 356 -7.36 29.24 21.89
N ALA A 357 -7.78 28.48 20.88
CA ALA A 357 -7.48 27.05 20.77
C ALA A 357 -5.99 26.79 20.48
N LYS A 358 -5.36 27.59 19.61
CA LYS A 358 -3.90 27.51 19.36
C LYS A 358 -3.08 27.88 20.59
N GLY A 359 -3.45 28.97 21.28
CA GLY A 359 -2.72 29.49 22.43
C GLY A 359 -2.90 28.70 23.73
N LEU A 360 -4.02 28.01 23.93
CA LEU A 360 -4.26 27.13 25.08
C LEU A 360 -3.88 25.66 24.82
N ARG A 361 -3.76 25.24 23.55
CA ARG A 361 -3.51 23.85 23.13
C ARG A 361 -4.46 22.89 23.86
N LYS A 362 -3.94 21.82 24.47
CA LYS A 362 -4.73 20.79 25.20
C LYS A 362 -5.66 21.37 26.27
N ASN A 363 -5.34 22.53 26.86
CA ASN A 363 -6.21 23.17 27.85
C ASN A 363 -7.49 23.76 27.22
N PHE A 364 -7.60 23.84 25.89
CA PHE A 364 -8.85 24.17 25.21
C PHE A 364 -9.85 23.00 25.18
N ALA A 365 -9.43 21.75 25.40
CA ALA A 365 -10.29 20.57 25.27
C ALA A 365 -11.60 20.65 26.09
N LYS A 366 -11.52 21.19 27.32
CA LYS A 366 -12.68 21.48 28.20
C LYS A 366 -13.77 22.36 27.55
N TYR A 367 -13.41 23.15 26.53
CA TYR A 367 -14.28 24.09 25.84
C TYR A 367 -14.88 23.56 24.52
N LYS A 368 -14.35 22.46 23.98
CA LYS A 368 -14.86 21.82 22.74
C LYS A 368 -16.39 21.60 22.75
N PRO A 369 -17.02 21.04 23.80
CA PRO A 369 -18.47 20.78 23.80
C PRO A 369 -19.33 22.03 23.68
N ALA A 370 -18.84 23.18 24.15
CA ALA A 370 -19.58 24.44 24.09
C ALA A 370 -19.49 25.14 22.72
N ILE A 371 -18.52 24.76 21.88
CA ILE A 371 -18.15 25.54 20.69
C ILE A 371 -18.23 24.76 19.37
N ILE A 372 -17.99 23.45 19.35
CA ILE A 372 -17.90 22.67 18.09
C ILE A 372 -19.22 22.68 17.30
N ALA A 373 -20.35 22.37 17.94
CA ALA A 373 -21.66 22.33 17.29
C ALA A 373 -22.13 23.73 16.80
N PRO A 374 -21.94 24.84 17.56
CA PRO A 374 -22.14 26.19 17.05
C PRO A 374 -21.34 26.53 15.77
N ILE A 375 -20.09 26.09 15.65
CA ILE A 375 -19.28 26.32 14.44
C ILE A 375 -19.79 25.43 13.29
N LEU A 376 -20.03 24.13 13.53
CA LEU A 376 -20.55 23.19 12.52
C LEU A 376 -21.91 23.64 11.94
N GLU A 377 -22.85 24.09 12.79
CA GLU A 377 -24.12 24.69 12.36
C GLU A 377 -23.92 25.97 11.53
N ARG A 378 -22.81 26.70 11.74
CA ARG A 378 -22.53 27.92 10.98
C ARG A 378 -21.79 27.69 9.66
N LEU A 379 -21.33 26.47 9.36
CA LEU A 379 -20.76 26.09 8.05
C LEU A 379 -21.75 26.25 6.87
N LYS A 380 -23.02 26.62 7.11
CA LYS A 380 -24.00 27.02 6.09
C LYS A 380 -23.65 28.30 5.30
N GLU A 381 -22.64 29.06 5.73
CA GLU A 381 -22.18 30.27 5.06
C GLU A 381 -21.54 29.97 3.70
N LYS A 382 -22.04 30.61 2.63
CA LYS A 382 -21.57 30.39 1.25
C LYS A 382 -20.37 31.25 0.85
N LYS A 383 -19.97 32.23 1.67
CA LYS A 383 -18.82 33.10 1.36
C LYS A 383 -17.53 32.39 1.78
N GLN A 384 -16.67 32.07 0.82
CA GLN A 384 -15.46 31.27 1.05
C GLN A 384 -14.62 31.78 2.24
N SER A 385 -14.32 33.09 2.32
CA SER A 385 -13.54 33.69 3.42
C SER A 385 -14.14 33.50 4.84
N VAL A 386 -15.39 33.07 4.94
CA VAL A 386 -16.09 32.78 6.20
C VAL A 386 -16.05 31.28 6.47
N ALA A 387 -16.27 30.46 5.44
CA ALA A 387 -16.06 29.01 5.52
C ALA A 387 -14.58 28.67 5.87
N ASP A 388 -13.62 29.44 5.34
CA ASP A 388 -12.19 29.33 5.68
C ASP A 388 -11.96 29.61 7.17
N ALA A 389 -12.48 30.72 7.71
CA ALA A 389 -12.35 31.09 9.12
C ALA A 389 -13.01 30.07 10.07
N LEU A 390 -14.22 29.59 9.73
CA LEU A 390 -14.90 28.53 10.48
C LEU A 390 -14.14 27.20 10.39
N GLY A 391 -13.54 26.89 9.24
CA GLY A 391 -12.71 25.70 9.03
C GLY A 391 -11.41 25.72 9.83
N LEU A 392 -10.71 26.85 9.84
CA LEU A 392 -9.50 27.07 10.66
C LEU A 392 -9.80 27.00 12.16
N ALA A 393 -10.94 27.55 12.59
CA ALA A 393 -11.40 27.42 13.98
C ALA A 393 -11.67 25.95 14.34
N LEU A 394 -12.35 25.18 13.48
CA LEU A 394 -12.56 23.73 13.68
C LEU A 394 -11.24 22.95 13.73
N ASP A 395 -10.29 23.26 12.84
CA ASP A 395 -8.99 22.60 12.79
C ASP A 395 -8.15 22.90 14.04
N ALA A 396 -8.23 24.12 14.58
CA ALA A 396 -7.58 24.49 15.84
C ALA A 396 -8.23 23.80 17.06
N VAL A 397 -9.57 23.70 17.09
CA VAL A 397 -10.29 22.93 18.12
C VAL A 397 -9.92 21.44 18.04
N PHE A 398 -9.84 20.87 16.83
CA PHE A 398 -9.37 19.50 16.63
C PHE A 398 -7.93 19.29 17.11
N ALA A 399 -7.02 20.24 16.84
CA ALA A 399 -5.63 20.19 17.31
C ALA A 399 -5.49 20.27 18.85
N SER A 400 -6.54 20.69 19.58
CA SER A 400 -6.60 20.65 21.04
C SER A 400 -7.19 19.35 21.63
N THR A 401 -7.74 18.48 20.78
CA THR A 401 -8.52 17.28 21.15
C THR A 401 -8.07 16.07 20.31
N SER A 402 -8.90 15.02 20.23
CA SER A 402 -8.69 13.85 19.38
C SER A 402 -9.85 13.63 18.39
N LEU A 403 -9.68 12.66 17.47
CA LEU A 403 -10.77 12.16 16.63
C LEU A 403 -11.91 11.59 17.47
N SER A 404 -11.60 10.77 18.47
CA SER A 404 -12.58 10.15 19.36
C SER A 404 -13.43 11.20 20.08
N ASP A 405 -12.82 12.28 20.55
CA ASP A 405 -13.55 13.38 21.22
C ASP A 405 -14.56 14.06 20.29
N CYS A 406 -14.27 14.17 18.99
CA CYS A 406 -15.04 14.97 18.02
C CYS A 406 -15.95 14.15 17.09
N LEU A 407 -15.80 12.83 17.05
CA LEU A 407 -16.42 12.00 16.01
C LEU A 407 -17.95 12.03 16.07
N GLU A 408 -18.56 12.02 17.25
CA GLU A 408 -20.02 11.95 17.39
C GLU A 408 -20.74 13.16 16.77
N GLU A 409 -20.30 14.40 17.05
CA GLU A 409 -20.91 15.57 16.43
C GLU A 409 -20.59 15.65 14.93
N ILE A 410 -19.38 15.27 14.50
CA ILE A 410 -19.04 15.23 13.06
C ILE A 410 -19.99 14.28 12.33
N LEU A 411 -20.20 13.06 12.84
CA LEU A 411 -21.11 12.08 12.25
C LEU A 411 -22.58 12.52 12.26
N GLU A 412 -23.00 13.34 13.22
CA GLU A 412 -24.35 13.92 13.22
C GLU A 412 -24.48 15.05 12.18
N PHE A 413 -23.52 15.97 12.10
CA PHE A 413 -23.56 17.05 11.10
C PHE A 413 -23.37 16.55 9.65
N LEU A 414 -22.77 15.36 9.43
CA LEU A 414 -22.82 14.67 8.13
C LEU A 414 -24.23 14.26 7.68
N LYS A 415 -25.20 14.14 8.60
CA LYS A 415 -26.61 13.86 8.29
C LYS A 415 -27.40 15.14 7.99
N HIS A 416 -26.80 16.32 8.18
CA HIS A 416 -27.54 17.57 8.25
C HIS A 416 -28.28 17.93 6.95
N LYS A 417 -29.49 18.49 7.10
CA LYS A 417 -30.42 18.84 6.02
C LYS A 417 -29.95 19.94 5.07
N ASN A 418 -28.91 20.72 5.44
CA ASN A 418 -28.32 21.72 4.56
C ASN A 418 -27.10 21.12 3.83
N PRO A 419 -27.11 21.00 2.49
CA PRO A 419 -26.00 20.43 1.72
C PRO A 419 -24.66 21.13 1.93
N GLN A 420 -24.65 22.46 2.18
CA GLN A 420 -23.42 23.22 2.42
C GLN A 420 -22.75 22.77 3.72
N VAL A 421 -23.52 22.63 4.80
CA VAL A 421 -23.02 22.12 6.09
C VAL A 421 -22.45 20.72 5.91
N LYS A 422 -23.20 19.81 5.26
CA LYS A 422 -22.75 18.44 4.96
C LYS A 422 -21.42 18.42 4.18
N GLN A 423 -21.26 19.31 3.19
CA GLN A 423 -20.05 19.40 2.36
C GLN A 423 -18.84 20.01 3.08
N GLU A 424 -19.03 20.94 4.02
CA GLU A 424 -17.90 21.44 4.83
C GLU A 424 -17.56 20.49 6.00
N THR A 425 -18.56 19.83 6.60
CA THR A 425 -18.33 18.82 7.64
C THR A 425 -17.57 17.60 7.10
N LEU A 426 -17.86 17.13 5.87
CA LEU A 426 -17.07 16.05 5.27
C LEU A 426 -15.62 16.46 4.98
N LYS A 427 -15.37 17.71 4.57
CA LYS A 427 -14.02 18.25 4.40
C LYS A 427 -13.28 18.33 5.73
N PHE A 428 -13.97 18.72 6.80
CA PHE A 428 -13.41 18.71 8.15
C PHE A 428 -13.02 17.29 8.58
N LEU A 429 -13.91 16.30 8.43
CA LEU A 429 -13.57 14.89 8.73
C LEU A 429 -12.36 14.38 7.93
N ILE A 430 -12.23 14.74 6.66
CA ILE A 430 -11.05 14.41 5.84
C ILE A 430 -9.79 15.04 6.45
N ARG A 431 -9.82 16.31 6.88
CA ARG A 431 -8.69 16.96 7.56
C ARG A 431 -8.36 16.29 8.91
N CYS A 432 -9.37 15.91 9.69
CA CYS A 432 -9.21 15.13 10.92
C CYS A 432 -8.51 13.78 10.67
N LEU A 433 -8.93 13.03 9.65
CA LEU A 433 -8.34 11.74 9.29
C LEU A 433 -6.90 11.87 8.75
N ARG A 434 -6.60 12.91 7.96
CA ARG A 434 -5.23 13.19 7.52
C ARG A 434 -4.30 13.60 8.67
N THR A 435 -4.83 14.26 9.70
CA THR A 435 -4.01 14.87 10.78
C THR A 435 -4.00 14.13 12.12
N THR A 436 -4.93 13.20 12.37
CA THR A 436 -4.90 12.34 13.57
C THR A 436 -3.59 11.57 13.65
N ARG A 437 -3.04 11.44 14.86
CA ARG A 437 -1.84 10.64 15.16
C ARG A 437 -2.20 9.21 15.56
N ASP A 438 -3.37 9.05 16.17
CA ASP A 438 -3.91 7.78 16.62
C ASP A 438 -4.81 7.15 15.57
N VAL A 439 -4.74 5.81 15.47
CA VAL A 439 -5.53 5.00 14.54
C VAL A 439 -6.95 4.85 15.10
N PRO A 440 -8.03 5.13 14.32
CA PRO A 440 -9.39 4.97 14.79
C PRO A 440 -9.66 3.53 15.24
N SER A 441 -10.32 3.33 16.38
CA SER A 441 -10.67 2.00 16.85
C SER A 441 -11.67 1.31 15.92
N LYS A 442 -11.86 -0.01 16.04
CA LYS A 442 -12.78 -0.76 15.17
C LYS A 442 -14.23 -0.21 15.18
N PRO A 443 -14.83 0.20 16.32
CA PRO A 443 -16.14 0.86 16.33
C PRO A 443 -16.16 2.22 15.61
N GLU A 444 -15.12 3.04 15.77
CA GLU A 444 -15.02 4.35 15.11
C GLU A 444 -14.83 4.18 13.60
N THR A 445 -13.91 3.30 13.20
CA THR A 445 -13.68 2.89 11.81
C THR A 445 -14.98 2.47 11.13
N LYS A 446 -15.78 1.59 11.77
CA LYS A 446 -17.10 1.21 11.27
C LYS A 446 -18.04 2.40 11.17
N SER A 447 -18.09 3.26 12.19
CA SER A 447 -19.00 4.42 12.22
C SER A 447 -18.68 5.44 11.12
N ILE A 448 -17.40 5.66 10.84
CA ILE A 448 -16.90 6.50 9.74
C ILE A 448 -17.25 5.87 8.38
N ALA A 449 -16.98 4.56 8.22
CA ALA A 449 -17.25 3.84 6.97
C ALA A 449 -18.76 3.74 6.66
N ASP A 450 -19.59 3.43 7.66
CA ASP A 450 -21.06 3.37 7.54
C ASP A 450 -21.66 4.76 7.19
N ALA A 451 -21.02 5.85 7.62
CA ALA A 451 -21.42 7.22 7.26
C ALA A 451 -20.95 7.61 5.85
N ALA A 452 -19.68 7.38 5.53
CA ALA A 452 -19.10 7.70 4.22
C ALA A 452 -19.77 6.89 3.08
N THR A 453 -20.13 5.63 3.35
CA THR A 453 -20.89 4.79 2.41
C THR A 453 -22.27 5.37 2.07
N LYS A 454 -22.93 6.06 3.02
CA LYS A 454 -24.19 6.79 2.75
C LYS A 454 -23.93 8.04 1.90
N LEU A 455 -22.82 8.74 2.12
CA LEU A 455 -22.43 9.89 1.29
C LEU A 455 -22.21 9.49 -0.18
N LEU A 456 -21.73 8.27 -0.47
CA LEU A 456 -21.63 7.73 -1.84
C LEU A 456 -22.98 7.64 -2.58
N THR A 457 -24.12 7.68 -1.86
CA THR A 457 -25.47 7.63 -2.46
C THR A 457 -26.17 8.99 -2.56
N GLU A 458 -25.55 10.07 -2.11
CA GLU A 458 -26.13 11.42 -2.17
C GLU A 458 -26.25 11.92 -3.62
N SER A 459 -27.19 12.85 -3.88
CA SER A 459 -27.45 13.40 -5.21
C SER A 459 -26.33 14.31 -5.74
N SER A 460 -25.66 15.04 -4.85
CA SER A 460 -24.53 15.92 -5.20
C SER A 460 -23.24 15.14 -5.43
N GLU A 461 -22.60 15.37 -6.58
CA GLU A 461 -21.28 14.82 -6.92
C GLU A 461 -20.21 15.19 -5.89
N ALA A 462 -20.19 16.44 -5.42
CA ALA A 462 -19.24 16.88 -4.39
C ALA A 462 -19.40 16.10 -3.08
N THR A 463 -20.63 15.71 -2.73
CA THR A 463 -20.91 14.90 -1.54
C THR A 463 -20.51 13.43 -1.75
N ARG A 464 -20.77 12.85 -2.95
CA ARG A 464 -20.30 11.49 -3.29
C ARG A 464 -18.79 11.39 -3.33
N SER A 465 -18.12 12.36 -3.96
CA SER A 465 -16.65 12.43 -4.01
C SER A 465 -16.06 12.59 -2.61
N GLY A 466 -16.69 13.40 -1.75
CA GLY A 466 -16.31 13.52 -0.35
C GLY A 466 -16.44 12.21 0.45
N GLY A 467 -17.50 11.43 0.21
CA GLY A 467 -17.64 10.09 0.76
C GLY A 467 -16.53 9.13 0.30
N ALA A 468 -16.17 9.19 -0.98
CA ALA A 468 -15.06 8.40 -1.53
C ALA A 468 -13.70 8.83 -0.96
N GLU A 469 -13.48 10.13 -0.72
CA GLU A 469 -12.27 10.65 -0.11
C GLU A 469 -12.13 10.29 1.38
N ILE A 470 -13.24 10.29 2.14
CA ILE A 470 -13.24 9.76 3.52
C ILE A 470 -12.83 8.28 3.53
N LEU A 471 -13.41 7.45 2.67
CA LEU A 471 -13.07 6.03 2.58
C LEU A 471 -11.62 5.81 2.10
N GLY A 472 -11.15 6.55 1.10
CA GLY A 472 -9.76 6.46 0.62
C GLY A 472 -8.75 6.88 1.68
N THR A 473 -9.03 7.97 2.41
CA THR A 473 -8.19 8.44 3.53
C THR A 473 -8.19 7.41 4.67
N LEU A 474 -9.36 6.89 5.07
CA LEU A 474 -9.46 5.86 6.11
C LEU A 474 -8.75 4.56 5.70
N MET A 475 -8.83 4.16 4.43
CA MET A 475 -8.11 3.01 3.87
C MET A 475 -6.59 3.20 3.93
N LYS A 476 -6.09 4.45 3.88
CA LYS A 476 -4.66 4.75 4.05
C LYS A 476 -4.20 4.63 5.50
N ILE A 477 -5.13 4.77 6.47
CA ILE A 477 -4.86 4.61 7.90
C ILE A 477 -4.90 3.12 8.29
N ILE A 478 -5.98 2.40 7.98
CA ILE A 478 -6.17 1.00 8.41
C ILE A 478 -5.61 -0.06 7.42
N GLY A 479 -5.26 0.36 6.21
CA GLY A 479 -4.79 -0.51 5.13
C GLY A 479 -5.92 -1.17 4.32
N GLU A 480 -5.61 -1.56 3.08
CA GLU A 480 -6.58 -2.16 2.14
C GLU A 480 -7.25 -3.44 2.71
N ARG A 481 -6.48 -4.29 3.42
CA ARG A 481 -6.99 -5.53 4.03
C ARG A 481 -8.13 -5.26 5.03
N ALA A 482 -7.93 -4.35 5.97
CA ALA A 482 -8.93 -4.01 6.99
C ALA A 482 -10.11 -3.20 6.42
N MET A 483 -9.93 -2.55 5.26
CA MET A 483 -10.98 -1.83 4.56
C MET A 483 -11.93 -2.74 3.75
N ASN A 484 -11.48 -3.93 3.32
CA ASN A 484 -12.27 -4.87 2.50
C ASN A 484 -13.74 -5.07 2.96
N PRO A 485 -14.07 -5.27 4.26
CA PRO A 485 -15.46 -5.48 4.70
C PRO A 485 -16.39 -4.28 4.49
N TYR A 486 -15.84 -3.07 4.29
CA TYR A 486 -16.59 -1.84 4.03
C TYR A 486 -16.67 -1.48 2.53
N LEU A 487 -15.90 -2.17 1.68
CA LEU A 487 -15.94 -2.05 0.22
C LEU A 487 -16.78 -3.16 -0.44
N ASP A 488 -17.13 -4.21 0.31
CA ASP A 488 -18.03 -5.25 -0.19
C ASP A 488 -19.42 -4.67 -0.50
N GLY A 489 -20.07 -5.19 -1.53
CA GLY A 489 -21.31 -4.63 -2.08
C GLY A 489 -21.20 -3.28 -2.83
N LEU A 490 -20.05 -2.57 -2.79
CA LEU A 490 -19.85 -1.39 -3.65
C LEU A 490 -19.57 -1.79 -5.10
N ASP A 491 -20.03 -0.97 -6.05
CA ASP A 491 -19.68 -1.11 -7.46
C ASP A 491 -18.22 -0.70 -7.76
N ASP A 492 -17.70 -1.17 -8.89
CA ASP A 492 -16.29 -0.98 -9.26
C ASP A 492 -15.94 0.47 -9.59
N ILE A 493 -16.92 1.31 -9.96
CA ILE A 493 -16.71 2.75 -10.22
C ILE A 493 -16.46 3.47 -8.88
N ARG A 494 -17.25 3.16 -7.83
CA ARG A 494 -17.01 3.66 -6.48
C ARG A 494 -15.69 3.16 -5.93
N LYS A 495 -15.38 1.87 -6.08
CA LYS A 495 -14.09 1.28 -5.63
C LYS A 495 -12.89 1.96 -6.30
N ALA A 496 -12.95 2.20 -7.61
CA ALA A 496 -11.91 2.94 -8.33
C ALA A 496 -11.74 4.36 -7.81
N LYS A 497 -12.83 5.10 -7.55
CA LYS A 497 -12.77 6.46 -6.99
C LYS A 497 -12.23 6.49 -5.56
N ILE A 498 -12.56 5.50 -4.73
CA ILE A 498 -12.00 5.32 -3.39
C ILE A 498 -10.49 5.04 -3.47
N LYS A 499 -10.05 4.22 -4.44
CA LYS A 499 -8.62 3.93 -4.64
C LYS A 499 -7.82 5.14 -5.11
N GLU A 500 -8.37 5.97 -6.02
CA GLU A 500 -7.75 7.24 -6.43
C GLU A 500 -7.45 8.17 -5.22
N PHE A 501 -8.38 8.25 -4.26
CA PHE A 501 -8.18 9.00 -3.03
C PHE A 501 -7.23 8.30 -2.05
N PHE A 502 -7.24 6.97 -1.97
CA PHE A 502 -6.26 6.22 -1.18
C PHE A 502 -4.84 6.44 -1.71
N ASP A 503 -4.61 6.31 -3.02
CA ASP A 503 -3.28 6.46 -3.62
C ASP A 503 -2.70 7.86 -3.34
N THR A 504 -3.55 8.90 -3.39
CA THR A 504 -3.19 10.31 -3.16
C THR A 504 -3.29 10.81 -1.71
N ALA A 505 -3.81 10.00 -0.76
CA ALA A 505 -3.94 10.41 0.64
C ALA A 505 -2.61 10.37 1.40
N GLU A 506 -2.32 11.45 2.12
CA GLU A 506 -1.27 11.53 3.14
C GLU A 506 -1.91 11.53 4.53
N VAL A 507 -1.42 10.68 5.42
CA VAL A 507 -1.99 10.45 6.77
C VAL A 507 -0.88 10.31 7.82
N LYS A 508 -1.10 10.89 9.00
CA LYS A 508 -0.16 10.82 10.13
C LYS A 508 -0.32 9.53 10.96
N ALA A 509 -1.56 9.06 11.16
CA ALA A 509 -1.84 7.74 11.69
C ALA A 509 -1.75 6.66 10.59
N LYS A 510 -1.13 5.52 10.91
CA LYS A 510 -1.14 4.29 10.11
C LYS A 510 -1.19 3.10 11.07
N GLU A 511 -1.99 2.08 10.77
CA GLU A 511 -2.10 0.87 11.58
C GLU A 511 -0.79 0.06 11.51
N ARG A 512 0.01 0.21 12.57
CA ARG A 512 1.20 -0.61 12.78
C ARG A 512 0.78 -1.99 13.29
N PRO A 513 1.36 -3.09 12.79
CA PRO A 513 1.28 -4.37 13.47
C PRO A 513 1.65 -4.21 14.95
N LYS A 514 0.87 -4.82 15.84
CA LYS A 514 1.11 -4.71 17.28
C LYS A 514 2.40 -5.46 17.62
N PRO A 515 3.40 -4.82 18.24
CA PRO A 515 4.65 -5.48 18.59
C PRO A 515 4.39 -6.73 19.44
N ILE A 516 5.06 -7.83 19.09
CA ILE A 516 5.02 -9.05 19.89
C ILE A 516 5.61 -8.72 21.26
N VAL A 517 4.78 -8.68 22.30
CA VAL A 517 5.26 -8.55 23.67
C VAL A 517 6.04 -9.81 24.02
N GLY A 518 7.37 -9.74 23.90
CA GLY A 518 8.27 -10.80 24.31
C GLY A 518 8.12 -11.09 25.82
N PRO A 519 8.41 -12.32 26.27
CA PRO A 519 8.33 -12.65 27.69
C PRO A 519 9.27 -11.74 28.50
N PRO A 520 8.87 -11.28 29.70
CA PRO A 520 9.58 -10.23 30.42
C PRO A 520 10.98 -10.67 30.83
N LYS A 521 12.00 -10.05 30.23
CA LYS A 521 13.40 -10.13 30.69
C LYS A 521 13.53 -9.38 32.02
N GLY A 522 13.25 -10.04 33.13
CA GLY A 522 13.10 -9.32 34.41
C GLY A 522 13.11 -10.13 35.71
N LEU A 523 13.73 -11.32 35.75
CA LEU A 523 14.02 -12.02 37.01
C LEU A 523 15.46 -12.52 37.04
N SER A 524 16.32 -11.73 37.68
CA SER A 524 17.72 -12.08 37.98
C SER A 524 17.78 -13.23 38.98
N VAL A 525 18.53 -14.29 38.67
CA VAL A 525 18.79 -15.41 39.58
C VAL A 525 19.93 -15.06 40.56
N PRO A 526 19.71 -15.03 41.88
CA PRO A 526 20.79 -14.92 42.85
C PRO A 526 21.59 -16.24 42.93
N GLY A 527 22.91 -16.15 42.89
CA GLY A 527 23.81 -17.30 43.00
C GLY A 527 23.78 -17.99 44.37
N ALA A 528 24.30 -19.22 44.43
CA ALA A 528 24.24 -20.08 45.60
C ALA A 528 24.94 -19.50 46.86
N GLY A 529 24.25 -19.51 48.00
CA GLY A 529 24.80 -19.16 49.32
C GLY A 529 24.09 -19.95 50.44
N ALA A 530 24.81 -20.85 51.10
CA ALA A 530 24.22 -21.93 51.91
C ALA A 530 23.96 -21.58 53.39
N LYS A 531 22.99 -22.28 54.01
CA LYS A 531 22.70 -22.41 55.47
C LYS A 531 22.03 -21.15 56.09
N LYS A 532 21.06 -21.22 57.02
CA LYS A 532 20.47 -22.29 57.87
C LYS A 532 18.98 -21.94 58.19
N PRO A 533 18.11 -22.89 58.62
CA PRO A 533 16.69 -22.64 58.93
C PRO A 533 16.39 -22.51 60.45
N ILE A 534 15.22 -21.93 60.83
CA ILE A 534 14.25 -22.41 61.88
C ILE A 534 13.19 -21.35 62.27
N ALA A 535 11.89 -21.77 62.34
CA ALA A 535 10.76 -21.23 63.14
C ALA A 535 10.29 -19.75 62.98
N LYS A 536 9.04 -19.33 63.32
CA LYS A 536 7.78 -20.04 63.67
C LYS A 536 6.53 -19.18 63.32
N ARG A 537 5.46 -19.88 62.91
CA ARG A 537 3.99 -19.63 63.02
C ARG A 537 3.47 -18.60 64.06
N PRO A 538 2.17 -18.17 64.00
CA PRO A 538 1.25 -18.03 62.85
C PRO A 538 0.18 -16.89 62.92
N ALA A 539 -0.67 -16.83 61.88
CA ALA A 539 -2.13 -16.53 61.91
C ALA A 539 -2.68 -15.15 62.33
N GLY A 540 -3.39 -14.52 61.37
CA GLY A 540 -4.48 -13.56 61.60
C GLY A 540 -5.43 -13.64 60.41
N ALA A 541 -6.70 -14.01 60.63
CA ALA A 541 -7.66 -14.28 59.56
C ALA A 541 -9.05 -13.72 59.88
N VAL A 542 -9.66 -13.03 58.92
CA VAL A 542 -11.05 -12.54 58.99
C VAL A 542 -11.76 -12.88 57.68
N LYS A 543 -12.95 -13.49 57.79
CA LYS A 543 -13.93 -13.71 56.71
C LYS A 543 -15.29 -13.23 57.20
N LYS A 544 -16.08 -12.57 56.36
CA LYS A 544 -17.58 -12.54 56.30
C LYS A 544 -18.06 -11.40 55.35
N PRO A 545 -19.33 -11.38 54.88
CA PRO A 545 -20.02 -12.46 54.12
C PRO A 545 -20.83 -11.90 52.92
N ALA A 546 -21.61 -12.77 52.26
CA ALA A 546 -22.73 -12.39 51.40
C ALA A 546 -24.09 -12.81 52.02
N PRO A 547 -25.23 -12.17 51.65
CA PRO A 547 -26.59 -12.58 52.05
C PRO A 547 -27.39 -13.33 50.94
N ALA A 548 -28.44 -14.05 51.34
CA ALA A 548 -29.50 -14.67 50.51
C ALA A 548 -30.64 -13.65 50.21
N ALA A 549 -31.52 -13.73 49.20
CA ALA A 549 -32.17 -14.79 48.39
C ALA A 549 -33.48 -15.39 48.98
N ALA A 550 -34.62 -15.21 48.26
CA ALA A 550 -35.97 -15.82 48.46
C ALA A 550 -36.93 -15.39 47.30
N PRO A 551 -38.14 -15.97 47.09
CA PRO A 551 -38.42 -17.38 46.72
C PRO A 551 -39.56 -17.60 45.66
N VAL A 552 -39.85 -18.88 45.33
CA VAL A 552 -41.01 -19.50 44.57
C VAL A 552 -41.25 -19.09 43.09
N GLU A 553 -41.86 -19.92 42.21
CA GLU A 553 -42.74 -21.10 42.38
C GLU A 553 -42.41 -22.31 41.44
N GLU A 554 -43.06 -23.47 41.62
CA GLU A 554 -42.82 -24.80 40.96
C GLU A 554 -44.03 -25.20 40.03
N PRO A 555 -44.40 -26.46 39.65
CA PRO A 555 -43.95 -27.81 40.09
C PRO A 555 -43.73 -28.95 39.03
N ALA A 556 -43.13 -30.06 39.53
CA ALA A 556 -43.52 -31.49 39.32
C ALA A 556 -42.57 -32.49 38.56
N PRO A 557 -42.26 -33.72 39.09
CA PRO A 557 -41.03 -34.47 38.72
C PRO A 557 -41.12 -36.05 38.72
N VAL A 558 -39.95 -36.73 38.89
CA VAL A 558 -39.64 -38.12 39.40
C VAL A 558 -39.78 -39.37 38.47
N PRO A 559 -39.17 -40.56 38.78
CA PRO A 559 -38.16 -40.94 39.82
C PRO A 559 -36.90 -41.72 39.30
N THR A 560 -35.98 -42.12 40.21
CA THR A 560 -34.70 -42.85 39.92
C THR A 560 -34.34 -43.98 40.92
N THR A 561 -33.53 -44.96 40.50
CA THR A 561 -32.89 -46.06 41.29
C THR A 561 -31.56 -46.49 40.62
N ALA A 562 -30.54 -47.16 41.21
CA ALA A 562 -30.16 -47.50 42.60
C ALA A 562 -28.59 -47.66 42.69
N LYS A 563 -28.03 -48.53 43.56
CA LYS A 563 -26.55 -48.71 43.78
C LYS A 563 -26.19 -50.13 44.29
N LYS A 564 -24.96 -50.63 44.02
CA LYS A 564 -24.02 -51.28 45.00
C LYS A 564 -22.69 -51.77 44.35
N ALA A 565 -21.70 -52.13 45.19
CA ALA A 565 -20.36 -52.60 44.83
C ALA A 565 -19.77 -53.57 45.88
N ILE A 566 -18.70 -54.33 45.56
CA ILE A 566 -17.82 -55.14 46.46
C ILE A 566 -16.47 -55.45 45.74
N SER A 567 -15.50 -56.12 46.38
CA SER A 567 -14.06 -55.73 46.31
C SER A 567 -12.97 -56.82 46.19
N SER A 568 -11.80 -56.42 45.63
CA SER A 568 -10.43 -56.97 45.85
C SER A 568 -10.09 -58.36 45.23
N LYS A 569 -8.82 -58.81 45.05
CA LYS A 569 -7.48 -58.32 45.46
C LYS A 569 -6.32 -58.95 44.62
N LEU A 570 -5.16 -58.27 44.56
CA LEU A 570 -3.77 -58.80 44.35
C LEU A 570 -3.30 -59.36 42.97
N GLY A 571 -2.04 -59.06 42.55
CA GLY A 571 -1.27 -59.85 41.55
C GLY A 571 -0.40 -59.08 40.52
N LEU A 572 0.94 -59.17 40.64
CA LEU A 572 2.01 -58.70 39.70
C LEU A 572 3.25 -59.62 39.92
N PRO A 573 4.38 -59.62 39.14
CA PRO A 573 4.73 -58.90 37.90
C PRO A 573 5.54 -59.66 36.80
N LYS A 574 5.72 -59.02 35.62
CA LYS A 574 6.96 -58.90 34.77
C LYS A 574 7.92 -60.10 34.55
N ALA A 575 8.11 -60.52 33.27
CA ALA A 575 9.42 -60.64 32.59
C ALA A 575 9.36 -61.09 31.09
N GLY A 576 10.32 -60.61 30.27
CA GLY A 576 11.04 -61.33 29.19
C GLY A 576 10.30 -61.90 27.96
N GLY A 577 10.71 -61.49 26.74
CA GLY A 577 10.33 -62.17 25.49
C GLY A 577 10.75 -61.44 24.19
N MET A 578 11.97 -61.68 23.70
CA MET A 578 12.41 -61.26 22.35
C MET A 578 12.28 -62.42 21.35
N ALA A 579 11.75 -62.16 20.14
CA ALA A 579 12.04 -62.94 18.94
C ALA A 579 11.74 -62.16 17.64
N THR A 580 12.81 -61.85 16.90
CA THR A 580 12.84 -61.62 15.44
C THR A 580 13.79 -62.69 14.84
N PRO A 581 14.12 -62.82 13.53
CA PRO A 581 13.73 -62.02 12.35
C PRO A 581 13.40 -62.87 11.08
N GLY A 582 13.43 -62.27 9.89
CA GLY A 582 13.62 -62.96 8.59
C GLY A 582 12.31 -63.22 7.81
N SER A 583 12.17 -63.02 6.49
CA SER A 583 13.05 -62.94 5.30
C SER A 583 13.05 -64.23 4.47
N GLY A 584 12.60 -64.17 3.20
CA GLY A 584 12.83 -65.24 2.22
C GLY A 584 11.71 -65.47 1.19
N LEU A 585 12.08 -65.31 -0.08
CA LEU A 585 11.84 -66.19 -1.25
C LEU A 585 10.91 -67.43 -1.07
N LYS A 586 10.17 -67.97 -2.07
CA LYS A 586 9.86 -67.65 -3.49
C LYS A 586 8.89 -68.76 -4.01
N LEU A 587 8.39 -68.58 -5.25
CA LEU A 587 8.14 -69.64 -6.25
C LEU A 587 6.79 -70.40 -6.31
N GLN A 588 6.34 -70.58 -7.57
CA GLN A 588 5.41 -71.55 -8.18
C GLN A 588 3.96 -71.70 -7.60
N ARG A 589 2.85 -71.53 -8.34
CA ARG A 589 2.43 -71.67 -9.77
C ARG A 589 1.82 -73.03 -10.11
N LYS A 590 0.47 -73.08 -10.18
CA LYS A 590 -0.47 -73.95 -10.93
C LYS A 590 -1.86 -73.85 -10.26
N LEU A 591 -3.03 -74.07 -10.87
CA LEU A 591 -3.47 -74.08 -12.29
C LEU A 591 -5.02 -74.04 -12.31
N ALA A 592 -5.62 -73.80 -13.49
CA ALA A 592 -7.04 -73.98 -13.87
C ALA A 592 -8.04 -72.83 -13.60
N GLY A 593 -8.75 -72.44 -14.68
CA GLY A 593 -10.12 -71.90 -14.68
C GLY A 593 -11.06 -72.99 -15.26
N PRO A 594 -11.99 -72.72 -16.21
CA PRO A 594 -12.35 -71.44 -16.85
C PRO A 594 -13.89 -71.22 -17.00
N GLY A 595 -14.29 -70.15 -17.71
CA GLY A 595 -15.65 -69.97 -18.26
C GLY A 595 -16.48 -68.86 -17.58
N GLY A 596 -17.21 -67.99 -18.30
CA GLY A 596 -17.33 -67.87 -19.75
C GLY A 596 -18.00 -66.57 -20.22
N ALA A 597 -17.97 -66.35 -21.55
CA ALA A 597 -18.68 -65.30 -22.31
C ALA A 597 -19.64 -66.03 -23.32
N PRO A 598 -20.31 -65.42 -24.33
CA PRO A 598 -20.29 -64.02 -24.81
C PRO A 598 -21.67 -63.40 -25.20
N ALA A 599 -21.69 -62.13 -25.66
CA ALA A 599 -22.64 -61.61 -26.67
C ALA A 599 -22.25 -60.21 -27.23
N SER A 600 -22.71 -59.90 -28.45
CA SER A 600 -22.59 -58.62 -29.20
C SER A 600 -23.64 -58.65 -30.35
N PRO A 601 -23.73 -57.74 -31.36
CA PRO A 601 -23.28 -56.34 -31.52
C PRO A 601 -24.37 -55.40 -32.16
N ARG A 602 -24.08 -54.08 -32.28
CA ARG A 602 -24.53 -53.11 -33.33
C ARG A 602 -23.90 -51.73 -32.99
N ARG A 603 -23.09 -51.02 -33.79
CA ARG A 603 -22.99 -50.66 -35.24
C ARG A 603 -23.89 -49.46 -35.62
N VAL A 604 -23.37 -48.62 -36.55
CA VAL A 604 -23.90 -47.33 -37.12
C VAL A 604 -23.40 -46.07 -36.36
N VAL A 605 -22.84 -45.01 -36.98
CA VAL A 605 -22.25 -44.77 -38.34
C VAL A 605 -21.24 -43.60 -38.24
N SER A 606 -20.26 -43.51 -39.15
CA SER A 606 -19.36 -42.35 -39.29
C SER A 606 -19.53 -41.65 -40.65
N PRO A 607 -19.56 -40.30 -40.71
CA PRO A 607 -19.28 -39.51 -41.92
C PRO A 607 -17.76 -39.19 -42.05
N PRO A 608 -17.28 -38.80 -43.25
CA PRO A 608 -15.84 -38.67 -43.55
C PRO A 608 -15.27 -37.25 -43.50
N PHE A 609 -14.00 -37.14 -43.90
CA PHE A 609 -13.27 -35.91 -44.21
C PHE A 609 -13.96 -35.05 -45.28
N GLU A 610 -13.74 -33.73 -45.21
CA GLU A 610 -13.72 -32.87 -46.40
C GLU A 610 -12.68 -31.74 -46.20
N GLU A 611 -11.93 -31.41 -47.25
CA GLU A 611 -10.74 -30.56 -47.22
C GLU A 611 -10.77 -29.61 -48.42
N ASN A 612 -11.00 -28.30 -48.22
CA ASN A 612 -10.86 -27.24 -49.23
C ASN A 612 -10.98 -25.82 -48.59
N PRO A 613 -10.62 -24.70 -49.27
CA PRO A 613 -9.69 -23.77 -48.65
C PRO A 613 -10.08 -22.27 -48.68
N SER A 614 -9.22 -21.49 -48.00
CA SER A 614 -8.84 -20.08 -48.22
C SER A 614 -9.70 -19.15 -49.11
N PRO A 615 -10.07 -17.97 -48.57
CA PRO A 615 -10.28 -16.76 -49.36
C PRO A 615 -9.27 -15.65 -48.98
N ALA A 616 -8.13 -15.60 -49.66
CA ALA A 616 -7.27 -14.41 -49.69
C ALA A 616 -7.63 -13.56 -50.91
N ALA A 617 -8.34 -12.44 -50.69
CA ALA A 617 -8.73 -11.53 -51.77
C ALA A 617 -7.56 -10.66 -52.25
N ALA A 618 -7.49 -10.39 -53.55
CA ALA A 618 -6.37 -9.71 -54.19
C ALA A 618 -6.64 -8.22 -54.47
N ALA A 619 -5.58 -7.39 -54.44
CA ALA A 619 -5.37 -6.27 -55.38
C ALA A 619 -3.91 -5.74 -55.35
N ALA A 620 -3.50 -5.12 -56.46
CA ALA A 620 -2.21 -4.50 -56.79
C ALA A 620 -1.75 -3.37 -55.81
N ALA A 621 -0.54 -2.79 -55.86
CA ALA A 621 0.45 -2.68 -56.95
C ALA A 621 1.93 -2.51 -56.44
N PRO A 622 2.98 -2.49 -57.29
CA PRO A 622 4.38 -2.76 -56.86
C PRO A 622 5.42 -1.62 -57.02
N THR A 623 6.61 -1.83 -56.39
CA THR A 623 7.96 -1.31 -56.74
C THR A 623 8.27 0.21 -56.66
N PRO A 624 9.56 0.65 -56.66
CA PRO A 624 10.83 -0.02 -56.32
C PRO A 624 11.66 0.75 -55.24
N GLY A 625 12.84 0.25 -54.87
CA GLY A 625 13.84 1.00 -54.08
C GLY A 625 15.21 1.12 -54.79
N PRO A 626 16.23 1.74 -54.19
CA PRO A 626 17.61 1.63 -54.67
C PRO A 626 18.60 1.03 -53.64
N LYS A 627 19.71 0.49 -54.15
CA LYS A 627 20.88 0.04 -53.35
C LYS A 627 21.94 1.14 -53.32
N PHE A 628 22.78 1.16 -52.29
CA PHE A 628 24.12 1.75 -52.33
C PHE A 628 25.14 0.83 -51.65
N GLY A 629 26.42 1.01 -51.96
CA GLY A 629 27.54 0.22 -51.43
C GLY A 629 28.85 1.00 -51.50
N MET A 630 29.99 0.29 -51.33
CA MET A 630 31.29 0.83 -50.87
C MET A 630 31.28 1.20 -49.38
N GLY A 631 32.35 1.04 -48.60
CA GLY A 631 33.66 0.46 -48.88
C GLY A 631 34.63 0.61 -47.69
N ASN A 632 35.87 0.12 -47.83
CA ASN A 632 36.99 0.19 -46.84
C ASN A 632 36.87 -0.63 -45.53
N ARG A 633 37.95 -0.90 -44.77
CA ARG A 633 39.33 -1.34 -45.15
C ARG A 633 40.14 -1.83 -43.92
N GLY A 634 40.71 -3.03 -44.01
CA GLY A 634 41.85 -3.50 -43.18
C GLY A 634 41.53 -4.14 -41.81
N LEU A 635 42.51 -4.65 -41.04
CA LEU A 635 43.82 -5.27 -41.40
C LEU A 635 44.46 -5.90 -40.14
N ALA A 636 45.20 -7.01 -40.31
CA ALA A 636 46.17 -7.63 -39.38
C ALA A 636 45.68 -8.20 -38.01
N GLY A 637 46.00 -9.48 -37.75
CA GLY A 637 45.68 -10.21 -36.50
C GLY A 637 46.31 -11.61 -36.43
N ARG A 638 47.65 -11.68 -36.48
CA ARG A 638 48.46 -12.92 -36.41
C ARG A 638 48.53 -13.49 -34.98
N SER A 639 48.86 -14.75 -34.67
CA SER A 639 48.87 -16.06 -35.38
C SER A 639 49.50 -17.12 -34.43
N LEU A 640 48.95 -18.33 -34.26
CA LEU A 640 49.61 -19.57 -33.74
C LEU A 640 48.53 -20.67 -33.48
N GLY A 641 48.68 -21.96 -33.78
CA GLY A 641 49.62 -22.62 -34.70
C GLY A 641 50.13 -24.02 -34.26
N ARG A 642 49.37 -25.12 -34.44
CA ARG A 642 49.94 -26.49 -34.40
C ARG A 642 49.16 -27.58 -35.18
N THR A 643 49.66 -27.88 -36.38
CA THR A 643 49.72 -29.19 -37.09
C THR A 643 48.64 -30.27 -36.87
N ALA A 644 47.90 -30.58 -37.94
CA ALA A 644 47.57 -31.97 -38.31
C ALA A 644 48.77 -32.62 -39.05
N PRO A 645 48.75 -33.91 -39.46
CA PRO A 645 48.00 -34.28 -40.68
C PRO A 645 47.38 -35.70 -40.70
N ALA A 646 46.52 -35.90 -41.71
CA ALA A 646 46.21 -37.13 -42.46
C ALA A 646 46.38 -38.52 -41.81
N ASN A 647 45.28 -39.28 -41.81
CA ASN A 647 45.28 -40.54 -42.55
C ASN A 647 43.96 -40.68 -43.32
N SER A 648 43.95 -41.43 -44.43
CA SER A 648 42.86 -41.43 -45.41
C SER A 648 42.30 -42.84 -45.66
N GLU A 649 40.99 -43.04 -45.52
CA GLU A 649 40.36 -44.27 -46.03
C GLU A 649 38.89 -44.10 -46.44
N SER A 650 38.64 -44.49 -47.70
CA SER A 650 37.45 -45.11 -48.29
C SER A 650 36.06 -44.91 -47.65
N ALA A 651 35.16 -44.28 -48.44
CA ALA A 651 33.73 -44.58 -48.35
C ALA A 651 33.41 -45.93 -49.02
N PRO A 652 32.33 -46.60 -48.59
CA PRO A 652 31.48 -47.30 -49.56
C PRO A 652 29.99 -46.98 -49.42
N SER A 653 29.26 -47.23 -50.51
CA SER A 653 27.82 -47.04 -50.63
C SER A 653 26.97 -48.09 -49.89
N TYR A 654 25.75 -47.68 -49.52
CA TYR A 654 24.53 -48.49 -49.33
C TYR A 654 24.68 -50.03 -49.25
N ALA A 655 24.45 -50.58 -48.06
CA ALA A 655 23.99 -51.95 -47.86
C ALA A 655 22.69 -51.94 -47.04
N ALA A 656 21.74 -52.84 -47.39
CA ALA A 656 20.47 -52.97 -46.69
C ALA A 656 20.66 -53.55 -45.26
N PRO A 657 19.77 -53.26 -44.30
CA PRO A 657 19.96 -53.66 -42.90
C PRO A 657 19.87 -55.19 -42.73
N VAL A 658 21.02 -55.81 -42.41
CA VAL A 658 21.09 -57.24 -42.08
C VAL A 658 20.42 -57.54 -40.74
N SER A 659 19.65 -58.63 -40.68
CA SER A 659 18.67 -58.89 -39.63
C SER A 659 19.27 -59.47 -38.34
N VAL A 660 19.64 -58.62 -37.38
CA VAL A 660 19.81 -59.00 -35.96
C VAL A 660 18.46 -58.96 -35.22
N SER A 661 17.49 -59.75 -35.68
CA SER A 661 16.09 -59.72 -35.22
C SER A 661 15.51 -61.09 -34.90
N ALA A 662 16.32 -62.03 -34.40
CA ALA A 662 15.93 -63.39 -34.04
C ALA A 662 15.87 -63.67 -32.52
N GLY A 663 16.31 -62.74 -31.67
CA GLY A 663 16.35 -62.92 -30.20
C GLY A 663 15.21 -62.27 -29.42
N MET A 664 14.77 -61.07 -29.82
CA MET A 664 13.73 -60.33 -29.10
C MET A 664 12.34 -60.97 -29.25
N SER A 665 11.62 -61.02 -28.15
CA SER A 665 10.20 -61.36 -28.07
C SER A 665 9.31 -60.29 -28.74
N ALA A 666 8.01 -60.56 -28.81
CA ALA A 666 7.03 -59.56 -29.23
C ALA A 666 6.91 -58.41 -28.22
N ILE A 667 7.19 -58.66 -26.94
CA ILE A 667 7.10 -57.67 -25.86
C ILE A 667 8.26 -56.67 -25.98
N GLU A 668 9.50 -57.14 -26.12
CA GLU A 668 10.68 -56.27 -26.27
C GLU A 668 10.62 -55.40 -27.54
N ARG A 669 9.98 -55.88 -28.62
CA ARG A 669 9.72 -55.05 -29.81
C ARG A 669 8.69 -53.95 -29.54
N ALA A 670 7.62 -54.24 -28.79
CA ALA A 670 6.61 -53.24 -28.44
C ALA A 670 7.19 -52.18 -27.48
N GLU A 671 7.95 -52.60 -26.46
CA GLU A 671 8.65 -51.73 -25.52
C GLU A 671 9.67 -50.82 -26.22
N LEU A 672 10.45 -51.35 -27.17
CA LEU A 672 11.37 -50.53 -27.98
C LEU A 672 10.65 -49.49 -28.86
N GLU A 673 9.42 -49.75 -29.29
CA GLU A 673 8.67 -48.80 -30.12
C GLU A 673 7.97 -47.74 -29.26
N GLU A 674 7.45 -48.12 -28.08
CA GLU A 674 6.97 -47.19 -27.06
C GLU A 674 8.08 -46.23 -26.62
N LEU A 675 9.29 -46.75 -26.37
CA LEU A 675 10.48 -45.95 -26.04
C LEU A 675 10.94 -45.04 -27.20
N ARG A 676 10.71 -45.41 -28.48
CA ARG A 676 10.95 -44.51 -29.62
C ARG A 676 9.96 -43.36 -29.66
N LEU A 677 8.67 -43.66 -29.54
CA LEU A 677 7.60 -42.66 -29.50
C LEU A 677 7.77 -41.71 -28.30
N GLU A 678 8.15 -42.23 -27.14
CA GLU A 678 8.44 -41.42 -25.96
C GLU A 678 9.69 -40.53 -26.16
N LYS A 679 10.77 -41.06 -26.75
CA LYS A 679 11.96 -40.27 -27.11
C LYS A 679 11.63 -39.15 -28.09
N GLU A 680 10.81 -39.42 -29.11
CA GLU A 680 10.41 -38.39 -30.08
C GLU A 680 9.55 -37.31 -29.40
N ARG A 681 8.61 -37.72 -28.53
CA ARG A 681 7.80 -36.81 -27.72
C ARG A 681 8.66 -35.92 -26.81
N TYR A 682 9.67 -36.46 -26.13
CA TYR A 682 10.62 -35.65 -25.36
C TYR A 682 11.47 -34.73 -26.23
N SER A 683 11.84 -35.16 -27.44
CA SER A 683 12.63 -34.32 -28.37
C SER A 683 11.83 -33.07 -28.78
N ARG A 684 10.57 -33.26 -29.24
CA ARG A 684 9.64 -32.16 -29.55
C ARG A 684 9.34 -31.27 -28.34
N MET A 685 9.29 -31.84 -27.13
CA MET A 685 9.12 -31.09 -25.88
C MET A 685 10.32 -30.15 -25.61
N VAL A 686 11.55 -30.63 -25.83
CA VAL A 686 12.78 -29.83 -25.68
C VAL A 686 12.87 -28.73 -26.74
N GLU A 687 12.52 -29.01 -27.99
CA GLU A 687 12.46 -28.02 -29.07
C GLU A 687 11.46 -26.90 -28.75
N ASN A 688 10.26 -27.25 -28.29
CA ASN A 688 9.26 -26.28 -27.84
C ASN A 688 9.80 -25.40 -26.70
N LEU A 689 10.39 -25.98 -25.66
CA LEU A 689 10.98 -25.24 -24.53
C LEU A 689 12.15 -24.34 -24.96
N GLN A 690 12.96 -24.75 -25.95
CA GLN A 690 14.02 -23.90 -26.52
C GLN A 690 13.43 -22.71 -27.30
N SER A 691 12.34 -22.92 -28.05
CA SER A 691 11.63 -21.84 -28.76
C SER A 691 10.98 -20.85 -27.79
N GLU A 692 10.34 -21.33 -26.73
CA GLU A 692 9.70 -20.53 -25.69
C GLU A 692 10.74 -19.73 -24.89
N ARG A 693 11.85 -20.36 -24.47
CA ARG A 693 12.99 -19.67 -23.86
C ARG A 693 13.55 -18.58 -24.76
N THR A 694 13.60 -18.79 -26.07
CA THR A 694 14.10 -17.79 -27.02
C THR A 694 13.12 -16.62 -27.15
N LYS A 695 11.82 -16.89 -27.23
CA LYS A 695 10.76 -15.87 -27.23
C LYS A 695 10.77 -15.02 -25.95
N LEU A 696 10.85 -15.65 -24.78
CA LEU A 696 10.92 -14.96 -23.49
C LEU A 696 12.19 -14.11 -23.36
N MET A 697 13.33 -14.56 -23.89
CA MET A 697 14.55 -13.74 -23.96
C MET A 697 14.39 -12.50 -24.87
N SER A 698 13.66 -12.59 -25.99
CA SER A 698 13.34 -11.40 -26.80
C SER A 698 12.36 -10.46 -26.09
N GLU A 699 11.36 -10.99 -25.40
CA GLU A 699 10.36 -10.21 -24.63
C GLU A 699 11.01 -9.47 -23.46
N ILE A 700 11.96 -10.10 -22.75
CA ILE A 700 12.78 -9.46 -21.71
C ILE A 700 13.62 -8.30 -22.29
N ASN A 701 14.27 -8.48 -23.44
CA ASN A 701 15.03 -7.41 -24.09
C ASN A 701 14.12 -6.26 -24.54
N GLU A 702 12.92 -6.55 -25.04
CA GLU A 702 11.94 -5.52 -25.42
C GLU A 702 11.46 -4.73 -24.20
N LEU A 703 11.09 -5.41 -23.11
CA LEU A 703 10.69 -4.78 -21.84
C LEU A 703 11.82 -3.95 -21.21
N GLN A 704 13.09 -4.38 -21.33
CA GLN A 704 14.24 -3.58 -20.90
C GLN A 704 14.39 -2.29 -21.72
N ASN A 705 14.22 -2.35 -23.05
CA ASN A 705 14.24 -1.16 -23.91
C ASN A 705 13.05 -0.22 -23.63
N GLN A 706 11.84 -0.76 -23.43
CA GLN A 706 10.66 0.03 -23.06
C GLN A 706 10.85 0.72 -21.69
N ASN A 707 11.43 0.03 -20.70
CA ASN A 707 11.73 0.60 -19.39
C ASN A 707 12.79 1.71 -19.49
N ALA A 708 13.86 1.50 -20.27
CA ALA A 708 14.85 2.55 -20.54
C ALA A 708 14.20 3.80 -21.17
N GLN A 709 13.33 3.63 -22.17
CA GLN A 709 12.58 4.73 -22.79
C GLN A 709 11.70 5.48 -21.78
N LEU A 710 10.97 4.75 -20.91
CA LEU A 710 10.15 5.35 -19.86
C LEU A 710 10.97 6.14 -18.84
N ILE A 711 12.18 5.68 -18.50
CA ILE A 711 13.11 6.41 -17.61
C ILE A 711 13.59 7.71 -18.29
N GLU A 712 13.90 7.69 -19.58
CA GLU A 712 14.33 8.90 -20.30
C GLU A 712 13.20 9.91 -20.50
N ASP A 713 11.98 9.46 -20.82
CA ASP A 713 10.81 10.34 -20.92
C ASP A 713 10.35 10.89 -19.55
N HIS A 714 10.43 10.10 -18.48
CA HIS A 714 10.22 10.60 -17.12
C HIS A 714 11.26 11.67 -16.76
N THR A 715 12.54 11.43 -17.08
CA THR A 715 13.62 12.42 -16.86
C THR A 715 13.37 13.71 -17.65
N ARG A 716 12.91 13.61 -18.90
CA ARG A 716 12.51 14.75 -19.76
C ARG A 716 11.34 15.54 -19.16
N ASP A 717 10.29 14.85 -18.70
CA ASP A 717 9.12 15.52 -18.12
C ASP A 717 9.45 16.17 -16.76
N VAL A 718 10.24 15.52 -15.90
CA VAL A 718 10.73 16.12 -14.63
C VAL A 718 11.55 17.39 -14.90
N LEU A 719 12.44 17.38 -15.91
CA LEU A 719 13.17 18.58 -16.31
C LEU A 719 12.23 19.67 -16.88
N SER A 720 11.19 19.29 -17.63
CA SER A 720 10.18 20.25 -18.10
C SER A 720 9.34 20.82 -16.96
N ILE A 721 9.04 20.05 -15.92
CA ILE A 721 8.29 20.50 -14.73
C ILE A 721 9.16 21.51 -13.96
N LYS A 722 10.40 21.14 -13.60
CA LYS A 722 11.33 22.03 -12.89
C LYS A 722 11.57 23.35 -13.64
N ALA A 723 11.64 23.30 -14.97
CA ALA A 723 11.73 24.51 -15.80
C ALA A 723 10.48 25.40 -15.73
N LYS A 724 9.28 24.81 -15.79
CA LYS A 724 7.99 25.53 -15.66
C LYS A 724 7.78 26.09 -14.26
N GLU A 725 8.14 25.36 -13.22
CA GLU A 725 8.13 25.83 -11.83
C GLU A 725 9.06 27.04 -11.66
N THR A 726 10.27 26.98 -12.23
CA THR A 726 11.23 28.11 -12.21
C THR A 726 10.67 29.34 -12.94
N GLN A 727 9.93 29.16 -14.05
CA GLN A 727 9.24 30.26 -14.74
C GLN A 727 8.07 30.82 -13.89
N LEU A 728 7.29 29.95 -13.25
CA LEU A 728 6.14 30.30 -12.43
C LEU A 728 6.56 31.06 -11.15
N VAL A 729 7.70 30.69 -10.55
CA VAL A 729 8.31 31.43 -9.42
C VAL A 729 8.72 32.85 -9.84
N ARG A 730 9.36 33.03 -11.01
CA ARG A 730 9.66 34.38 -11.53
C ARG A 730 8.38 35.17 -11.79
N ALA A 731 7.43 34.60 -12.51
CA ALA A 731 6.16 35.27 -12.81
C ALA A 731 5.36 35.67 -11.55
N ARG A 732 5.46 34.91 -10.45
CA ARG A 732 4.92 35.31 -9.14
C ARG A 732 5.68 36.49 -8.53
N SER A 733 7.02 36.46 -8.56
CA SER A 733 7.86 37.57 -8.08
C SER A 733 7.61 38.87 -8.87
N ASP A 734 7.46 38.76 -10.20
CA ASP A 734 7.19 39.89 -11.08
C ASP A 734 5.78 40.46 -10.82
N ALA A 735 4.78 39.59 -10.61
CA ALA A 735 3.42 39.99 -10.24
C ALA A 735 3.36 40.64 -8.85
N GLU A 736 4.09 40.12 -7.86
CA GLU A 736 4.15 40.72 -6.52
C GLU A 736 4.81 42.10 -6.56
N ALA A 737 5.92 42.25 -7.29
CA ALA A 737 6.56 43.55 -7.50
C ALA A 737 5.63 44.56 -8.20
N ALA A 738 4.83 44.10 -9.18
CA ALA A 738 3.81 44.92 -9.82
C ALA A 738 2.69 45.32 -8.86
N GLU A 739 2.17 44.40 -8.03
CA GLU A 739 1.17 44.71 -7.01
C GLU A 739 1.70 45.69 -5.95
N GLN A 740 2.95 45.53 -5.49
CA GLN A 740 3.58 46.48 -4.57
C GLN A 740 3.69 47.88 -5.18
N ASN A 741 4.05 48.00 -6.47
CA ASN A 741 4.10 49.27 -7.18
C ASN A 741 2.70 49.92 -7.34
N VAL A 742 1.68 49.13 -7.69
CA VAL A 742 0.28 49.60 -7.75
C VAL A 742 -0.22 50.05 -6.37
N GLN A 743 0.12 49.33 -5.29
CA GLN A 743 -0.20 49.76 -3.91
C GLN A 743 0.50 51.07 -3.53
N LYS A 744 1.76 51.28 -3.95
CA LYS A 744 2.48 52.54 -3.74
C LYS A 744 1.77 53.69 -4.45
N GLN A 745 1.44 53.53 -5.74
CA GLN A 745 0.71 54.52 -6.53
C GLN A 745 -0.67 54.83 -5.94
N GLN A 746 -1.41 53.82 -5.45
CA GLN A 746 -2.71 54.02 -4.81
C GLN A 746 -2.60 54.85 -3.52
N ARG A 747 -1.61 54.59 -2.67
CA ARG A 747 -1.35 55.38 -1.45
C ARG A 747 -1.01 56.84 -1.78
N GLU A 748 -0.28 57.08 -2.88
CA GLU A 748 0.08 58.41 -3.36
C GLU A 748 -1.12 59.16 -3.94
N ILE A 749 -1.95 58.50 -4.76
CA ILE A 749 -3.23 59.03 -5.25
C ILE A 749 -4.16 59.42 -4.08
N ASP A 750 -4.28 58.58 -3.06
CA ASP A 750 -5.15 58.88 -1.91
C ASP A 750 -4.53 59.91 -0.96
N ARG A 751 -3.20 60.13 -0.98
CA ARG A 751 -2.57 61.30 -0.36
C ARG A 751 -2.98 62.58 -1.11
N LEU A 752 -2.79 62.62 -2.43
CA LEU A 752 -3.11 63.78 -3.27
C LEU A 752 -4.60 64.15 -3.19
N LYS A 753 -5.51 63.17 -3.16
CA LYS A 753 -6.95 63.41 -2.93
C LYS A 753 -7.25 64.06 -1.58
N ARG A 754 -6.55 63.68 -0.50
CA ARG A 754 -6.72 64.31 0.83
C ARG A 754 -6.17 65.74 0.85
N GLU A 755 -5.04 65.98 0.19
CA GLU A 755 -4.43 67.31 0.05
C GLU A 755 -5.33 68.24 -0.78
N LEU A 756 -5.85 67.79 -1.92
CA LEU A 756 -6.86 68.50 -2.72
C LEU A 756 -8.14 68.80 -1.93
N SER A 757 -8.66 67.80 -1.19
CA SER A 757 -9.87 67.98 -0.36
C SER A 757 -9.68 69.02 0.75
N ARG A 758 -8.46 69.11 1.31
CA ARG A 758 -8.10 70.16 2.29
C ARG A 758 -8.05 71.54 1.63
N ALA A 759 -7.44 71.65 0.45
CA ALA A 759 -7.35 72.91 -0.29
C ALA A 759 -8.74 73.46 -0.66
N VAL A 760 -9.62 72.60 -1.21
CA VAL A 760 -11.02 72.96 -1.51
C VAL A 760 -11.75 73.41 -0.24
N ARG A 761 -11.61 72.68 0.87
CA ARG A 761 -12.27 73.05 2.14
C ARG A 761 -11.77 74.37 2.72
N ALA A 762 -10.48 74.68 2.59
CA ALA A 762 -9.94 75.97 2.99
C ALA A 762 -10.52 77.12 2.16
N SER A 763 -10.61 76.96 0.82
CA SER A 763 -11.22 77.96 -0.07
C SER A 763 -12.70 78.22 0.21
N ALA A 764 -13.43 77.21 0.70
CA ALA A 764 -14.86 77.30 1.03
C ALA A 764 -15.15 77.89 2.43
N SER A 765 -14.14 78.32 3.18
CA SER A 765 -14.28 78.76 4.59
C SER A 765 -13.95 80.23 4.85
N SER A 766 -13.93 81.08 3.82
CA SER A 766 -13.82 82.53 3.94
C SER A 766 -15.20 83.21 3.89
N PRO A 767 -15.53 84.12 4.83
CA PRO A 767 -16.80 84.84 4.81
C PRO A 767 -16.83 85.89 3.67
N PRO A 768 -18.01 86.16 3.07
CA PRO A 768 -18.12 87.04 1.91
C PRO A 768 -17.98 88.52 2.30
N ILE A 769 -16.87 89.14 1.90
CA ILE A 769 -16.71 90.61 1.92
C ILE A 769 -17.11 91.17 0.55
N SER A 770 -18.00 92.16 0.57
CA SER A 770 -18.59 92.77 -0.63
C SER A 770 -17.72 93.91 -1.17
N THR A 771 -17.34 93.87 -2.47
CA THR A 771 -17.06 95.08 -3.26
C THR A 771 -17.13 94.86 -4.79
N THR A 772 -18.07 95.56 -5.43
CA THR A 772 -18.01 96.17 -6.78
C THR A 772 -17.51 95.40 -8.04
N LEU A 773 -18.48 95.08 -8.93
CA LEU A 773 -18.67 95.58 -10.33
C LEU A 773 -17.54 95.42 -11.41
N PRO A 774 -17.87 95.41 -12.73
CA PRO A 774 -18.96 94.69 -13.42
C PRO A 774 -18.59 94.15 -14.85
N ASP A 775 -19.62 93.72 -15.59
CA ASP A 775 -19.82 93.84 -17.07
C ASP A 775 -19.70 92.59 -17.98
N MET A 776 -20.55 92.58 -19.03
CA MET A 776 -20.72 91.62 -20.14
C MET A 776 -20.93 90.12 -19.80
N GLY A 777 -21.93 89.39 -20.34
CA GLY A 777 -23.07 89.77 -21.19
C GLY A 777 -23.67 88.57 -21.95
N LEU A 778 -25.01 88.52 -22.08
CA LEU A 778 -25.82 87.60 -22.90
C LEU A 778 -25.93 86.10 -22.46
N ASN A 779 -27.00 85.35 -22.78
CA ASN A 779 -28.44 85.45 -22.40
C ASN A 779 -29.27 84.33 -23.11
N ARG A 780 -30.37 83.86 -22.46
CA ARG A 780 -31.47 82.97 -22.93
C ARG A 780 -31.19 81.49 -23.25
N GLY A 781 -32.08 80.62 -22.76
CA GLY A 781 -32.26 79.22 -23.22
C GLY A 781 -32.84 78.28 -22.15
N ILE A 782 -34.15 78.37 -21.85
CA ILE A 782 -34.83 77.45 -20.90
C ILE A 782 -35.53 76.34 -21.67
N GLY A 783 -35.36 75.09 -21.21
CA GLY A 783 -36.11 73.91 -21.65
C GLY A 783 -35.88 72.75 -20.67
N ASP A 784 -36.96 72.09 -20.22
CA ASP A 784 -36.96 71.07 -19.16
C ASP A 784 -37.34 69.67 -19.71
N GLY A 785 -36.92 68.62 -18.99
CA GLY A 785 -37.46 67.27 -19.07
C GLY A 785 -36.68 66.24 -19.88
N GLY A 786 -36.42 65.07 -19.28
CA GLY A 786 -36.32 63.80 -20.03
C GLY A 786 -35.06 62.93 -19.90
N THR A 787 -34.94 62.19 -18.78
CA THR A 787 -34.66 60.73 -18.74
C THR A 787 -33.53 60.11 -19.61
N TYR A 788 -32.51 59.56 -18.91
CA TYR A 788 -31.63 58.41 -19.24
C TYR A 788 -31.68 57.77 -20.66
N GLN A 789 -30.53 57.57 -21.31
CA GLN A 789 -29.73 56.33 -21.15
C GLN A 789 -28.26 56.54 -21.62
N ASP A 790 -27.46 55.47 -21.71
CA ASP A 790 -25.99 55.43 -21.59
C ASP A 790 -25.24 55.14 -22.92
N ASN A 791 -23.90 55.24 -22.86
CA ASN A 791 -22.87 54.56 -23.65
C ASN A 791 -22.38 55.23 -24.97
N GLY A 792 -21.07 55.58 -25.04
CA GLY A 792 -20.45 55.94 -26.33
C GLY A 792 -19.13 56.74 -26.38
N ASN A 793 -17.99 56.08 -26.11
CA ASN A 793 -16.74 56.19 -26.91
C ASN A 793 -15.94 57.54 -27.07
N GLY A 794 -14.88 57.68 -26.27
CA GLY A 794 -13.51 57.81 -26.82
C GLY A 794 -12.77 59.16 -26.83
N HIS A 795 -11.50 59.08 -27.24
CA HIS A 795 -10.53 60.17 -27.55
C HIS A 795 -9.90 60.96 -26.38
N ASN A 796 -8.71 61.56 -26.50
CA ASN A 796 -7.45 61.15 -27.19
C ASN A 796 -6.30 62.10 -26.74
N ASN A 797 -5.10 61.58 -26.43
CA ASN A 797 -3.77 62.24 -26.61
C ASN A 797 -2.67 61.51 -25.81
N ASN A 798 -1.36 61.67 -26.04
CA ASN A 798 -0.52 61.79 -27.26
C ASN A 798 0.86 62.36 -26.84
N ASN A 799 1.90 61.52 -26.81
CA ASN A 799 3.30 61.86 -27.10
C ASN A 799 4.17 60.59 -26.93
N ASN A 800 5.35 60.40 -27.53
CA ASN A 800 5.93 60.71 -28.85
C ASN A 800 7.46 60.58 -28.70
N ASN A 801 8.10 59.58 -29.33
CA ASN A 801 9.51 59.70 -29.78
C ASN A 801 9.94 58.57 -30.74
N ASN A 802 9.70 58.81 -32.03
CA ASN A 802 10.63 58.62 -33.16
C ASN A 802 11.86 57.68 -33.02
N SER A 803 11.96 56.63 -33.87
CA SER A 803 13.20 56.30 -34.60
C SER A 803 13.00 55.49 -35.91
N ASN A 804 12.86 56.19 -37.04
CA ASN A 804 13.38 55.89 -38.40
C ASN A 804 13.30 54.50 -39.13
N MET A 805 12.82 54.59 -40.40
CA MET A 805 13.31 53.95 -41.65
C MET A 805 12.93 52.51 -42.08
N ASN A 806 11.89 52.44 -42.92
CA ASN A 806 11.81 51.84 -44.27
C ASN A 806 12.79 50.73 -44.74
N GLY A 807 12.23 49.61 -45.24
CA GLY A 807 12.89 48.65 -46.14
C GLY A 807 12.06 47.36 -46.36
N PRO A 808 11.53 47.05 -47.57
CA PRO A 808 10.54 45.98 -47.77
C PRO A 808 11.15 44.71 -48.45
N PRO A 809 10.39 43.71 -48.95
CA PRO A 809 10.26 42.43 -48.27
C PRO A 809 10.82 41.21 -49.03
N SER A 810 11.32 40.18 -48.34
CA SER A 810 11.56 38.86 -48.97
C SER A 810 11.80 37.68 -48.02
N ARG A 811 11.22 36.53 -48.42
CA ARG A 811 11.65 35.14 -48.16
C ARG A 811 11.47 34.54 -46.74
N PRO A 812 11.44 33.18 -46.63
CA PRO A 812 10.36 32.54 -45.87
C PRO A 812 10.80 31.82 -44.59
N GLY A 813 9.82 31.39 -43.79
CA GLY A 813 10.02 30.67 -42.54
C GLY A 813 10.38 29.18 -42.69
N LEU A 814 10.86 28.61 -41.59
CA LEU A 814 11.17 27.18 -41.45
C LEU A 814 10.10 26.48 -40.60
N HIS A 815 9.16 25.80 -41.27
CA HIS A 815 8.38 24.74 -40.64
C HIS A 815 9.23 23.47 -40.58
N PHE A 816 9.48 22.94 -39.38
CA PHE A 816 9.82 21.53 -39.22
C PHE A 816 8.52 20.71 -39.17
N GLY A 817 8.41 19.65 -39.96
CA GLY A 817 7.25 18.77 -39.94
C GLY A 817 7.33 17.56 -40.88
N SER A 818 6.71 16.48 -40.43
CA SER A 818 6.28 15.30 -41.20
C SER A 818 5.09 14.75 -40.40
N ARG A 819 3.87 14.67 -40.94
CA ARG A 819 3.34 13.59 -41.81
C ARG A 819 3.61 12.22 -41.15
N PHE A 820 2.58 11.42 -40.85
CA PHE A 820 1.63 10.89 -41.84
C PHE A 820 0.14 10.87 -41.40
N ASP A 821 -0.72 10.39 -42.31
CA ASP A 821 -2.19 10.47 -42.41
C ASP A 821 -3.07 10.00 -41.22
N SER A 822 -4.31 10.49 -40.98
CA SER A 822 -5.51 10.86 -41.78
C SER A 822 -6.56 9.74 -41.93
N ALA A 823 -7.49 9.61 -40.95
CA ALA A 823 -8.81 9.00 -41.15
C ALA A 823 -9.81 9.34 -40.00
N ARG A 824 -10.90 10.08 -40.26
CA ARG A 824 -12.03 10.25 -39.30
C ARG A 824 -13.35 10.77 -39.92
N PRO A 825 -14.46 10.03 -39.83
CA PRO A 825 -15.85 10.54 -39.77
C PRO A 825 -16.19 10.97 -38.32
N LYS A 826 -16.91 12.06 -37.99
CA LYS A 826 -18.27 12.51 -38.40
C LYS A 826 -19.31 11.40 -38.18
N SER A 827 -20.38 11.55 -37.40
CA SER A 827 -21.10 12.71 -36.83
C SER A 827 -21.87 12.26 -35.56
N TYR A 828 -22.39 13.11 -34.66
CA TYR A 828 -23.64 13.88 -34.83
C TYR A 828 -23.83 15.00 -33.78
N MET A 829 -24.92 15.77 -33.90
CA MET A 829 -25.24 16.99 -33.14
C MET A 829 -26.76 17.08 -32.88
N SER A 830 -27.30 17.73 -31.84
CA SER A 830 -26.73 18.31 -30.60
C SER A 830 -27.91 18.72 -29.68
N ALA A 831 -27.79 19.84 -28.94
CA ALA A 831 -28.84 20.60 -28.24
C ALA A 831 -29.27 20.14 -26.82
N SER A 832 -29.15 21.09 -25.90
CA SER A 832 -29.89 21.24 -24.62
C SER A 832 -30.84 22.46 -24.77
N PRO A 833 -31.46 23.00 -23.71
CA PRO A 833 -32.23 22.40 -22.61
C PRO A 833 -33.66 23.02 -22.51
N SER A 834 -34.53 22.54 -21.60
CA SER A 834 -35.47 23.40 -20.86
C SER A 834 -36.10 22.70 -19.62
N GLU A 835 -36.90 23.44 -18.86
CA GLU A 835 -37.48 23.09 -17.55
C GLU A 835 -38.91 22.49 -17.63
N GLU A 836 -39.23 21.52 -16.76
CA GLU A 836 -40.53 21.23 -16.07
C GLU A 836 -40.49 19.80 -15.43
N LYS A 837 -41.29 19.41 -14.42
CA LYS A 837 -41.89 20.10 -13.25
C LYS A 837 -42.37 19.04 -12.20
N GLU A 838 -42.91 19.51 -11.07
CA GLU A 838 -43.63 18.81 -10.00
C GLU A 838 -44.59 17.66 -10.43
N ASN A 839 -44.48 16.49 -9.78
CA ASN A 839 -45.52 16.01 -8.84
C ASN A 839 -44.97 14.95 -7.85
N THR A 840 -45.83 14.37 -7.00
CA THR A 840 -45.47 13.82 -5.67
C THR A 840 -46.24 12.55 -5.28
N ASN A 841 -45.75 11.84 -4.25
CA ASN A 841 -46.42 10.83 -3.39
C ASN A 841 -46.51 9.34 -3.86
N GLY A 842 -46.61 8.43 -2.87
CA GLY A 842 -46.75 6.96 -2.99
C GLY A 842 -45.41 6.22 -2.90
N LEU A 843 -44.86 5.74 -1.76
CA LEU A 843 -45.36 5.23 -0.46
C LEU A 843 -45.59 3.70 -0.41
N GLU A 844 -45.04 3.08 0.65
CA GLU A 844 -45.28 1.72 1.19
C GLU A 844 -44.68 0.47 0.49
N SER A 845 -44.72 -0.66 1.22
CA SER A 845 -43.64 -1.68 1.25
C SER A 845 -44.13 -3.16 1.05
N PRO A 846 -43.66 -4.22 1.75
CA PRO A 846 -42.84 -5.26 1.10
C PRO A 846 -43.42 -6.70 1.12
N GLY A 847 -42.95 -7.60 0.23
CA GLY A 847 -43.44 -8.99 0.17
C GLY A 847 -42.55 -10.04 -0.54
N LEU A 848 -41.86 -10.84 0.29
CA LEU A 848 -41.48 -12.27 0.19
C LEU A 848 -41.61 -13.09 -1.14
N SER A 849 -40.59 -13.95 -1.32
CA SER A 849 -40.61 -15.33 -1.88
C SER A 849 -40.81 -15.57 -3.39
N GLY A 850 -40.02 -16.51 -3.93
CA GLY A 850 -40.22 -17.11 -5.26
C GLY A 850 -38.90 -17.51 -5.95
N GLY A 851 -38.50 -18.79 -5.87
CA GLY A 851 -37.32 -19.30 -6.58
C GLY A 851 -37.64 -19.79 -8.00
N GLY A 852 -36.72 -19.62 -8.94
CA GLY A 852 -36.86 -20.12 -10.32
C GLY A 852 -35.54 -20.12 -11.09
N TYR A 853 -34.98 -21.30 -11.35
CA TYR A 853 -33.73 -21.48 -12.11
C TYR A 853 -33.96 -21.66 -13.63
N ALA A 854 -32.87 -21.42 -14.39
CA ALA A 854 -32.64 -21.71 -15.82
C ALA A 854 -33.08 -20.64 -16.85
N GLY A 855 -32.12 -20.09 -17.62
CA GLY A 855 -32.34 -19.00 -18.59
C GLY A 855 -31.50 -19.01 -19.89
N ARG A 856 -30.23 -19.46 -19.84
CA ARG A 856 -29.35 -19.79 -21.00
C ARG A 856 -28.81 -18.60 -21.87
N ARG A 857 -27.54 -18.76 -22.33
CA ARG A 857 -26.78 -18.00 -23.38
C ARG A 857 -26.15 -16.68 -22.89
N LYS A 858 -24.82 -16.58 -22.74
CA LYS A 858 -23.70 -16.59 -23.73
C LYS A 858 -23.44 -15.19 -24.34
N LEU A 859 -22.38 -14.53 -23.87
CA LEU A 859 -21.30 -14.01 -24.73
C LEU A 859 -20.06 -13.67 -23.89
N SER A 860 -18.87 -14.00 -24.40
CA SER A 860 -17.58 -13.49 -23.92
C SER A 860 -16.90 -12.76 -25.07
N PRO A 861 -16.20 -11.65 -24.79
CA PRO A 861 -14.95 -11.34 -25.47
C PRO A 861 -13.87 -10.93 -24.41
N PRO A 862 -12.63 -10.53 -24.75
CA PRO A 862 -11.48 -11.30 -24.29
C PRO A 862 -10.46 -10.50 -23.45
N ILE A 863 -9.40 -11.19 -23.03
CA ILE A 863 -8.17 -10.56 -22.50
C ILE A 863 -7.54 -9.68 -23.60
N GLY A 864 -7.19 -8.45 -23.25
CA GLY A 864 -6.44 -7.53 -24.09
C GLY A 864 -5.56 -6.61 -23.24
N SER A 865 -4.27 -6.53 -23.55
CA SER A 865 -3.33 -5.64 -22.86
C SER A 865 -3.45 -4.22 -23.41
N SER A 866 -3.34 -3.20 -22.54
CA SER A 866 -3.32 -1.78 -22.95
C SER A 866 -2.64 -0.92 -21.89
N TYR A 867 -1.32 -0.86 -21.97
CA TYR A 867 -0.52 0.26 -21.49
C TYR A 867 -0.77 1.47 -22.39
N SER A 868 -1.25 2.60 -21.85
CA SER A 868 -1.13 3.90 -22.53
C SER A 868 -1.25 5.06 -21.56
N SER A 869 -0.33 6.01 -21.70
CA SER A 869 -0.38 7.33 -21.07
C SER A 869 -1.52 8.17 -21.64
N GLY A 870 -2.17 8.98 -20.80
CA GLY A 870 -3.27 9.88 -21.20
C GLY A 870 -3.29 11.16 -20.37
N ARG A 871 -2.66 12.22 -20.86
CA ARG A 871 -2.67 13.55 -20.21
C ARG A 871 -3.98 14.30 -20.47
N THR A 872 -4.69 14.71 -19.41
CA THR A 872 -5.50 15.95 -19.40
C THR A 872 -5.71 16.44 -17.96
N SER A 873 -5.24 17.64 -17.63
CA SER A 873 -5.54 18.33 -16.37
C SER A 873 -6.67 19.35 -16.58
N PRO A 874 -7.75 19.33 -15.80
CA PRO A 874 -8.71 20.43 -15.75
C PRO A 874 -8.06 21.67 -15.13
N ALA A 875 -8.30 22.86 -15.70
CA ALA A 875 -7.70 24.10 -15.23
C ALA A 875 -8.36 24.63 -13.94
N ARG A 876 -7.54 25.06 -12.97
CA ARG A 876 -8.01 26.03 -11.97
C ARG A 876 -8.07 27.42 -12.61
N MET A 877 -9.23 28.06 -12.58
CA MET A 877 -9.37 29.46 -12.96
C MET A 877 -9.18 30.35 -11.73
N SER A 878 -8.30 31.36 -11.82
CA SER A 878 -8.06 32.32 -10.75
C SER A 878 -8.72 33.67 -11.06
N ALA A 879 -9.64 34.06 -10.18
CA ALA A 879 -9.87 35.45 -9.78
C ALA A 879 -9.49 35.53 -8.28
N GLY A 880 -8.90 36.58 -7.72
CA GLY A 880 -8.82 37.97 -8.17
C GLY A 880 -9.93 38.79 -7.49
N GLY A 881 -9.66 39.68 -6.53
CA GLY A 881 -8.40 40.08 -5.86
C GLY A 881 -8.68 41.23 -4.86
N ARG A 882 -7.65 41.98 -4.43
CA ARG A 882 -7.71 43.26 -3.65
C ARG A 882 -8.22 43.16 -2.18
N THR A 883 -7.86 44.01 -1.19
CA THR A 883 -6.88 45.12 -1.03
C THR A 883 -6.73 45.56 0.45
N GLY A 884 -5.49 45.81 0.94
CA GLY A 884 -5.09 46.83 1.95
C GLY A 884 -5.65 46.82 3.39
N SER A 885 -5.16 47.62 4.37
CA SER A 885 -3.88 48.37 4.52
C SER A 885 -3.73 48.97 5.95
N SER A 886 -2.51 48.93 6.53
CA SER A 886 -1.98 49.77 7.66
C SER A 886 -2.68 49.68 9.05
N GLY A 887 -2.03 49.94 10.21
CA GLY A 887 -0.66 50.40 10.56
C GLY A 887 -0.63 51.00 12.01
N ASP A 888 0.47 51.40 12.68
CA ASP A 888 1.94 51.31 12.52
C ASP A 888 2.65 51.70 13.88
N GLY A 889 3.85 51.17 14.22
CA GLY A 889 4.69 51.54 15.41
C GLY A 889 4.86 50.45 16.49
N LEU A 890 5.92 50.34 17.33
CA LEU A 890 7.18 51.10 17.61
C LEU A 890 8.36 50.11 17.93
N PRO A 891 9.65 50.53 18.10
CA PRO A 891 10.81 49.62 17.96
C PRO A 891 11.62 49.25 19.23
N THR A 892 12.18 48.02 19.24
CA THR A 892 13.42 47.51 19.89
C THR A 892 13.61 46.03 19.47
N ALA A 893 14.77 45.36 19.48
CA ALA A 893 16.19 45.76 19.53
C ALA A 893 17.03 44.71 18.73
N SER A 894 18.27 45.03 18.36
CA SER A 894 19.04 44.27 17.35
C SER A 894 19.64 42.94 17.82
N ALA A 895 19.45 41.88 17.04
CA ALA A 895 20.29 40.68 16.99
C ALA A 895 20.55 40.29 15.53
N SER A 896 21.76 39.86 15.20
CA SER A 896 22.23 39.69 13.83
C SER A 896 21.86 38.33 13.23
N ILE A 897 21.00 38.33 12.21
CA ILE A 897 20.82 37.21 11.28
C ILE A 897 21.17 37.72 9.87
N SER A 898 22.05 37.01 9.17
CA SER A 898 22.49 37.39 7.83
C SER A 898 21.37 37.19 6.80
N GLN A 899 21.03 38.25 6.06
CA GLN A 899 20.23 38.11 4.84
C GLN A 899 21.09 37.48 3.74
N GLY A 900 21.02 36.17 3.59
CA GLY A 900 21.64 35.46 2.48
C GLY A 900 21.04 35.93 1.14
N GLU A 901 21.88 36.42 0.23
CA GLU A 901 21.41 36.95 -1.04
C GLU A 901 20.66 35.90 -1.88
N PRO A 902 19.68 36.29 -2.71
CA PRO A 902 19.05 35.39 -3.67
C PRO A 902 20.08 34.61 -4.53
N ALA A 903 21.22 35.23 -4.83
CA ALA A 903 22.33 34.63 -5.56
C ALA A 903 22.88 33.34 -4.93
N GLU A 904 22.89 33.21 -3.59
CA GLU A 904 23.31 31.96 -2.94
C GLU A 904 22.33 30.82 -3.17
N ASN A 905 21.02 31.09 -3.13
CA ASN A 905 20.02 30.06 -3.39
C ASN A 905 20.06 29.59 -4.85
N TRP A 906 20.34 30.48 -5.81
CA TRP A 906 20.61 30.06 -7.19
C TRP A 906 21.90 29.22 -7.32
N LYS A 907 22.97 29.53 -6.58
CA LYS A 907 24.18 28.69 -6.53
C LYS A 907 23.88 27.30 -5.95
N ARG A 908 23.25 27.21 -4.76
CA ARG A 908 22.87 25.92 -4.13
C ARG A 908 21.96 25.09 -5.04
N ALA A 909 20.97 25.71 -5.71
CA ALA A 909 20.08 25.02 -6.64
C ALA A 909 20.79 24.52 -7.92
N ALA A 910 21.78 25.27 -8.43
CA ALA A 910 22.62 24.84 -9.54
C ALA A 910 23.55 23.68 -9.14
N GLU A 911 24.16 23.77 -7.95
CA GLU A 911 25.05 22.75 -7.41
C GLU A 911 24.32 21.41 -7.16
N VAL A 912 23.17 21.43 -6.49
CA VAL A 912 22.31 20.23 -6.32
C VAL A 912 21.91 19.63 -7.68
N THR A 913 21.63 20.47 -8.68
CA THR A 913 21.32 20.00 -10.04
C THR A 913 22.54 19.40 -10.76
N SER A 914 23.76 19.86 -10.43
CA SER A 914 25.01 19.30 -10.93
C SER A 914 25.34 17.95 -10.25
N GLN A 915 25.23 17.88 -8.93
CA GLN A 915 25.43 16.64 -8.16
C GLN A 915 24.43 15.55 -8.57
N LEU A 916 23.16 15.90 -8.79
CA LEU A 916 22.13 14.96 -9.26
C LEU A 916 22.47 14.41 -10.66
N LYS A 917 22.96 15.25 -11.59
CA LYS A 917 23.46 14.78 -12.90
C LYS A 917 24.63 13.79 -12.72
N ALA A 918 25.60 14.12 -11.88
CA ALA A 918 26.76 13.24 -11.65
C ALA A 918 26.36 11.88 -11.04
N ARG A 919 25.40 11.85 -10.10
CA ARG A 919 24.83 10.59 -9.56
C ARG A 919 24.12 9.76 -10.65
N ILE A 920 23.33 10.40 -11.53
CA ILE A 920 22.67 9.74 -12.66
C ILE A 920 23.69 9.17 -13.66
N GLU A 921 24.77 9.91 -13.94
CA GLU A 921 25.83 9.47 -14.84
C GLU A 921 26.64 8.31 -14.26
N GLN A 922 26.97 8.34 -12.96
CA GLN A 922 27.54 7.19 -12.25
C GLN A 922 26.61 5.98 -12.23
N MET A 923 25.29 6.16 -12.13
CA MET A 923 24.31 5.07 -12.27
C MET A 923 24.34 4.48 -13.69
N LYS A 924 24.30 5.30 -14.75
CA LYS A 924 24.39 4.83 -16.14
C LYS A 924 25.72 4.12 -16.44
N ALA A 925 26.82 4.53 -15.78
CA ALA A 925 28.09 3.82 -15.83
C ALA A 925 28.06 2.47 -15.09
N ARG A 926 27.58 2.43 -13.84
CA ARG A 926 27.47 1.20 -13.03
C ARG A 926 26.52 0.14 -13.63
N GLN A 927 25.50 0.56 -14.38
CA GLN A 927 24.57 -0.34 -15.07
C GLN A 927 25.06 -0.80 -16.46
N GLY A 928 26.21 -0.31 -16.94
CA GLY A 928 26.80 -0.72 -18.22
C GLY A 928 26.13 -0.13 -19.47
N LEU A 929 25.08 0.70 -19.33
CA LEU A 929 24.45 1.41 -20.45
C LEU A 929 25.38 2.46 -21.07
N SER A 930 26.37 2.95 -20.32
CA SER A 930 27.43 3.82 -20.82
C SER A 930 28.52 3.05 -21.58
N ARG A 931 28.17 2.42 -22.71
CA ARG A 931 29.17 1.94 -23.68
C ARG A 931 29.17 2.87 -24.91
N PRO A 932 30.20 3.72 -25.11
CA PRO A 932 30.32 4.47 -26.36
C PRO A 932 30.43 3.48 -27.53
N ALA A 933 29.82 3.82 -28.66
CA ALA A 933 29.93 3.01 -29.86
C ALA A 933 31.42 2.93 -30.29
N PRO A 934 31.98 1.73 -30.50
CA PRO A 934 33.31 1.62 -31.09
C PRO A 934 33.28 2.16 -32.52
N THR A 935 34.28 3.00 -32.83
CA THR A 935 34.57 3.52 -34.17
C THR A 935 35.08 2.45 -35.11
#